data_AF-A0A924GJS4-F1
#
_entry.id   AF-A0A924GJS4-F1
#
_cell.length_a   1.000
_cell.length_b   1.000
_cell.length_c   1.000
_cell.angle_alpha   90.00
_cell.angle_beta   90.00
_cell.angle_gamma   90.00
#
_symmetry.space_group_name_H-M   'P 1'
#
loop_
_entity.id
_entity.type
_entity.pdbx_description
1 polymer ?
#
loop_
_entity_poly.entity_id
_entity_poly.type
_entity_poly.pdbx_seq_one_letter_code
_entity_poly.pdbx_strand_id
1 'polypeptide(L)'
;MSNAEVVIRIAVEGRPPRRGVVAAMRPGSLKRLTVRWDDDGSTEDIELGKGFLKAPENSLRVQKALDFDELVKRFTASPSSVFWDALEEYPDKSMTAARLRQVLVDLGLDGVSDAWKSAKKELTAREGLQVNGTGAKQTFTRHKVAAPSGVPEKARARTPIQNLERESPRPNPSPAPTVVKPEGRPTQPMPAAARRIQSPGNELAAVKSSEPTPDAVRLAPPALVNPTTRPLAAAFEYRARPDAAEGHIPDQRPAWLSALAGASVARKPSGQGDGAATTWLASAHSIEVLNAAAMEVAARPEGNLVAALMAFGARIAATNTLPALLPALVRVATVLASTQQDDSAKRFNFALGLVANVLSTSGIASCASEVEELLHLAARVPLTAGGGRAGLIAAVARAQPHMIEDLRVWRGLTWEELVINAEGVLQLVFARAAVQASIVTPIVDGFVSRIERRRQIGQLLSAPKLLVEHIAPSAIAQVFSRVAANEQIFAEWAKAFRDEERVTELTSALEEARQESGVAVRESAAAADAVKSLKVELAAAQAKLVAAAEEGLSLRSQESRQISIDAMRSLAQVAATVEQDAGIIDATQMVRKVHALVGRQGIEQFAAVGDEVAFDSSLHVAPGSRPEFGERVSVGRSGYKWSIAEETLVLVHATVSRAI
;
A
#
# COMPACT_ATOMS: atom_id res chain seq x y z
N MET A 1 -22.99 -28.46 2.17
CA MET A 1 -23.69 -27.38 1.46
C MET A 1 -22.72 -26.72 0.51
N SER A 2 -23.14 -26.45 -0.73
CA SER A 2 -22.37 -25.66 -1.68
C SER A 2 -22.21 -24.25 -1.11
N ASN A 3 -20.97 -23.78 -0.89
CA ASN A 3 -20.70 -22.38 -0.53
C ASN A 3 -20.72 -21.51 -1.80
N ALA A 4 -21.75 -21.66 -2.62
CA ALA A 4 -21.93 -20.79 -3.76
C ALA A 4 -22.18 -19.37 -3.24
N GLU A 5 -21.33 -18.43 -3.65
CA GLU A 5 -21.55 -17.01 -3.39
C GLU A 5 -22.58 -16.48 -4.38
N VAL A 6 -23.65 -15.90 -3.85
CA VAL A 6 -24.67 -15.21 -4.65
C VAL A 6 -24.54 -13.70 -4.45
N VAL A 7 -25.07 -12.96 -5.42
CA VAL A 7 -25.24 -11.52 -5.31
C VAL A 7 -26.73 -11.20 -5.31
N ILE A 8 -27.14 -10.39 -4.33
CA ILE A 8 -28.49 -9.86 -4.22
C ILE A 8 -28.46 -8.38 -4.55
N ARG A 9 -29.32 -7.96 -5.47
CA ARG A 9 -29.70 -6.55 -5.63
C ARG A 9 -30.75 -6.25 -4.56
N ILE A 10 -30.42 -5.37 -3.63
CA ILE A 10 -31.35 -4.95 -2.58
C ILE A 10 -32.47 -4.14 -3.24
N ALA A 11 -33.70 -4.24 -2.73
CA ALA A 11 -34.83 -3.45 -3.22
C ALA A 11 -34.48 -1.95 -3.17
N VAL A 12 -34.64 -1.27 -4.31
CA VAL A 12 -34.50 0.19 -4.47
C VAL A 12 -35.80 0.67 -5.12
N GLU A 13 -36.28 1.87 -4.78
CA GLU A 13 -37.57 2.42 -5.24
C GLU A 13 -37.92 2.02 -6.69
N GLY A 14 -38.95 1.20 -6.83
CA GLY A 14 -39.47 0.71 -8.13
C GLY A 14 -38.80 -0.56 -8.69
N ARG A 15 -37.83 -1.16 -8.01
CA ARG A 15 -37.18 -2.42 -8.43
C ARG A 15 -37.23 -3.46 -7.31
N PRO A 16 -37.85 -4.64 -7.53
CA PRO A 16 -37.85 -5.71 -6.54
C PRO A 16 -36.43 -6.24 -6.33
N PRO A 17 -36.16 -6.87 -5.18
CA PRO A 17 -34.88 -7.51 -4.94
C PRO A 17 -34.72 -8.67 -5.95
N ARG A 18 -33.50 -8.84 -6.47
CA ARG A 18 -33.18 -9.89 -7.45
C ARG A 18 -31.93 -10.64 -7.02
N ARG A 19 -31.94 -11.96 -7.25
CA ARG A 19 -30.84 -12.87 -6.93
C ARG A 19 -30.07 -13.23 -8.20
N GLY A 20 -28.75 -13.32 -8.12
CA GLY A 20 -27.91 -13.80 -9.21
C GLY A 20 -26.63 -14.49 -8.74
N VAL A 21 -26.00 -15.22 -9.64
CA VAL A 21 -24.75 -15.96 -9.41
C VAL A 21 -23.58 -15.20 -10.03
N VAL A 22 -22.42 -15.16 -9.35
CA VAL A 22 -21.21 -14.55 -9.89
C VAL A 22 -20.71 -15.35 -11.09
N ALA A 23 -20.78 -14.77 -12.29
CA ALA A 23 -20.30 -15.38 -13.53
C ALA A 23 -18.80 -15.13 -13.76
N ALA A 24 -18.30 -13.94 -13.43
CA ALA A 24 -16.89 -13.59 -13.50
C ALA A 24 -16.51 -12.49 -12.49
N MET A 25 -15.25 -12.47 -12.04
CA MET A 25 -14.66 -11.35 -11.30
C MET A 25 -13.70 -10.59 -12.20
N ARG A 26 -13.78 -9.25 -12.23
CA ARG A 26 -12.84 -8.46 -13.05
C ARG A 26 -11.42 -8.52 -12.43
N PRO A 27 -10.37 -8.76 -13.23
CA PRO A 27 -8.98 -8.69 -12.76
C PRO A 27 -8.68 -7.35 -12.10
N GLY A 28 -8.06 -7.38 -10.92
CA GLY A 28 -7.67 -6.16 -10.20
C GLY A 28 -8.75 -5.48 -9.35
N SER A 29 -9.96 -6.03 -9.24
CA SER A 29 -10.98 -5.50 -8.32
C SER A 29 -11.86 -6.58 -7.71
N LEU A 30 -11.83 -6.70 -6.37
CA LEU A 30 -12.74 -7.56 -5.60
C LEU A 30 -14.19 -7.04 -5.57
N LYS A 31 -14.43 -5.81 -6.04
CA LYS A 31 -15.74 -5.16 -6.00
C LYS A 31 -16.49 -5.24 -7.33
N ARG A 32 -15.80 -5.43 -8.45
CA ARG A 32 -16.41 -5.43 -9.79
C ARG A 32 -16.67 -6.85 -10.27
N LEU A 33 -17.94 -7.20 -10.41
CA LEU A 33 -18.39 -8.57 -10.69
C LEU A 33 -19.31 -8.57 -11.91
N THR A 34 -19.21 -9.58 -12.74
CA THR A 34 -20.24 -9.92 -13.73
C THR A 34 -21.18 -10.92 -13.08
N VAL A 35 -22.45 -10.56 -12.92
CA VAL A 35 -23.48 -11.38 -12.27
C VAL A 35 -24.48 -11.86 -13.31
N ARG A 36 -24.83 -13.14 -13.28
CA ARG A 36 -25.94 -13.70 -14.05
C ARG A 36 -27.17 -13.80 -13.15
N TRP A 37 -28.25 -13.10 -13.51
CA TRP A 37 -29.47 -13.02 -12.71
C TRP A 37 -30.33 -14.27 -12.87
N ASP A 38 -30.91 -14.75 -11.78
CA ASP A 38 -31.63 -16.04 -11.74
C ASP A 38 -33.02 -15.96 -12.39
N ASP A 39 -33.62 -14.77 -12.47
CA ASP A 39 -34.98 -14.57 -12.93
C ASP A 39 -35.11 -14.41 -14.46
N ASP A 40 -34.15 -13.74 -15.13
CA ASP A 40 -34.17 -13.58 -16.60
C ASP A 40 -32.92 -14.14 -17.31
N GLY A 41 -31.94 -14.66 -16.57
CA GLY A 41 -30.70 -15.19 -17.12
C GLY A 41 -29.74 -14.13 -17.68
N SER A 42 -30.07 -12.85 -17.58
CA SER A 42 -29.23 -11.76 -18.09
C SER A 42 -27.94 -11.61 -17.30
N THR A 43 -26.89 -11.12 -17.96
CA THR A 43 -25.61 -10.80 -17.32
C THR A 43 -25.43 -9.30 -17.17
N GLU A 44 -24.99 -8.86 -16.00
CA GLU A 44 -24.76 -7.45 -15.68
C GLU A 44 -23.43 -7.27 -14.96
N ASP A 45 -22.65 -6.29 -15.40
CA ASP A 45 -21.46 -5.84 -14.69
C ASP A 45 -21.87 -4.89 -13.58
N ILE A 46 -21.59 -5.27 -12.34
CA ILE A 46 -21.92 -4.49 -11.15
C ILE A 46 -20.67 -4.13 -10.35
N GLU A 47 -20.79 -3.09 -9.52
CA GLU A 47 -19.81 -2.76 -8.49
C GLU A 47 -20.47 -2.91 -7.11
N LEU A 48 -19.89 -3.73 -6.24
CA LEU A 48 -20.38 -3.95 -4.88
C LEU A 48 -20.42 -2.62 -4.11
N GLY A 49 -21.60 -2.25 -3.66
CA GLY A 49 -21.90 -0.97 -3.00
C GLY A 49 -23.25 -1.01 -2.26
N LYS A 50 -23.85 0.15 -1.99
CA LYS A 50 -25.07 0.24 -1.16
C LYS A 50 -26.30 -0.51 -1.71
N GLY A 51 -26.32 -0.85 -3.01
CA GLY A 51 -27.43 -1.59 -3.64
C GLY A 51 -27.18 -3.08 -3.88
N PHE A 52 -25.97 -3.59 -3.59
CA PHE A 52 -25.60 -4.97 -3.89
C PHE A 52 -24.97 -5.66 -2.69
N LEU A 53 -25.51 -6.82 -2.33
CA LEU A 53 -25.03 -7.66 -1.25
C LEU A 53 -24.44 -8.93 -1.86
N LYS A 54 -23.16 -9.21 -1.59
CA LYS A 54 -22.54 -10.51 -1.87
C LYS A 54 -22.51 -11.33 -0.59
N ALA A 55 -23.08 -12.53 -0.61
CA ALA A 55 -23.14 -13.41 0.56
C ALA A 55 -23.32 -14.89 0.14
N PRO A 56 -23.07 -15.86 1.02
CA PRO A 56 -23.40 -17.26 0.76
C PRO A 56 -24.88 -17.43 0.43
N GLU A 57 -25.21 -18.33 -0.50
CA GLU A 57 -26.57 -18.59 -0.99
C GLU A 57 -27.61 -18.74 0.13
N ASN A 58 -27.26 -19.47 1.19
CA ASN A 58 -28.14 -19.77 2.32
C ASN A 58 -27.94 -18.84 3.52
N SER A 59 -27.32 -17.68 3.34
CA SER A 59 -27.08 -16.73 4.44
C SER A 59 -28.36 -16.02 4.88
N LEU A 60 -28.41 -15.63 6.16
CA LEU A 60 -29.54 -14.88 6.70
C LEU A 60 -29.69 -13.50 6.04
N ARG A 61 -28.59 -12.94 5.55
CA ARG A 61 -28.61 -11.67 4.80
C ARG A 61 -29.28 -11.81 3.43
N VAL A 62 -29.09 -12.94 2.74
CA VAL A 62 -29.81 -13.24 1.48
C VAL A 62 -31.29 -13.41 1.77
N GLN A 63 -31.64 -14.18 2.81
CA GLN A 63 -33.04 -14.39 3.18
C GLN A 63 -33.72 -13.06 3.55
N LYS A 64 -33.08 -12.22 4.37
CA LYS A 64 -33.58 -10.86 4.70
C LYS A 64 -33.87 -10.03 3.44
N ALA A 65 -32.98 -10.09 2.45
CA ALA A 65 -33.09 -9.26 1.26
C ALA A 65 -34.16 -9.75 0.27
N LEU A 66 -34.43 -11.06 0.22
CA LEU A 66 -35.40 -11.65 -0.70
C LEU A 66 -36.79 -11.83 -0.07
N ASP A 67 -36.85 -12.29 1.18
CA ASP A 67 -38.10 -12.64 1.88
C ASP A 67 -37.92 -12.45 3.39
N PHE A 68 -38.06 -11.20 3.83
CA PHE A 68 -37.92 -10.85 5.24
C PHE A 68 -39.04 -11.45 6.11
N ASP A 69 -40.26 -11.55 5.58
CA ASP A 69 -41.41 -12.07 6.32
C ASP A 69 -41.22 -13.56 6.66
N GLU A 70 -40.70 -14.36 5.73
CA GLU A 70 -40.37 -15.76 6.01
C GLU A 70 -39.21 -15.89 7.01
N LEU A 71 -38.25 -14.97 7.01
CA LEU A 71 -37.21 -14.93 8.05
C LEU A 71 -37.80 -14.63 9.43
N VAL A 72 -38.72 -13.66 9.54
CA VAL A 72 -39.44 -13.33 10.79
C VAL A 72 -40.26 -14.52 11.27
N LYS A 73 -40.96 -15.21 10.37
CA LYS A 73 -41.74 -16.41 10.68
C LYS A 73 -40.86 -17.56 11.17
N ARG A 74 -39.73 -17.85 10.50
CA ARG A 74 -38.73 -18.82 10.96
C ARG A 74 -38.14 -18.46 12.32
N PHE A 75 -37.82 -17.19 12.52
CA PHE A 75 -37.27 -16.71 13.79
C PHE A 75 -38.27 -16.90 14.94
N THR A 76 -39.54 -16.60 14.71
CA THR A 76 -40.61 -16.78 15.69
C THR A 76 -40.85 -18.26 16.00
N ALA A 77 -40.85 -19.12 14.97
CA ALA A 77 -41.09 -20.55 15.12
C ALA A 77 -39.92 -21.31 15.78
N SER A 78 -38.67 -20.98 15.41
CA SER A 78 -37.48 -21.64 15.93
C SER A 78 -36.29 -20.68 16.01
N PRO A 79 -36.19 -19.87 17.08
CA PRO A 79 -35.11 -18.89 17.19
C PRO A 79 -33.72 -19.54 17.28
N SER A 80 -33.62 -20.74 17.86
CA SER A 80 -32.36 -21.50 17.95
C SER A 80 -31.80 -21.88 16.58
N SER A 81 -32.67 -22.17 15.60
CA SER A 81 -32.25 -22.43 14.22
C SER A 81 -31.63 -21.18 13.56
N VAL A 82 -32.22 -20.01 13.75
CA VAL A 82 -31.71 -18.76 13.17
C VAL A 82 -30.41 -18.31 13.82
N PHE A 83 -30.26 -18.47 15.15
CA PHE A 83 -28.96 -18.23 15.80
C PHE A 83 -27.87 -19.19 15.31
N TRP A 84 -28.24 -20.42 14.96
CA TRP A 84 -27.32 -21.40 14.38
C TRP A 84 -26.86 -21.00 12.98
N ASP A 85 -27.79 -20.58 12.12
CA ASP A 85 -27.48 -20.09 10.78
C ASP A 85 -26.62 -18.82 10.83
N ALA A 86 -26.86 -17.96 11.83
CA ALA A 86 -26.00 -16.80 12.07
C ALA A 86 -24.56 -17.21 12.42
N LEU A 87 -24.35 -18.31 13.13
CA LEU A 87 -23.01 -18.87 13.37
C LEU A 87 -22.42 -19.54 12.13
N GLU A 88 -23.26 -20.14 11.27
CA GLU A 88 -22.83 -20.74 9.99
C GLU A 88 -22.26 -19.70 9.02
N GLU A 89 -22.81 -18.48 9.03
CA GLU A 89 -22.36 -17.38 8.20
C GLU A 89 -20.94 -16.87 8.59
N TYR A 90 -20.47 -17.17 9.81
CA TYR A 90 -19.14 -16.79 10.31
C TYR A 90 -18.38 -17.98 10.92
N PRO A 91 -17.99 -18.98 10.09
CA PRO A 91 -17.44 -20.25 10.59
C PRO A 91 -16.12 -20.07 11.35
N ASP A 92 -15.30 -19.07 10.98
CA ASP A 92 -13.96 -18.86 11.55
C ASP A 92 -13.92 -17.84 12.69
N LYS A 93 -15.07 -17.32 13.14
CA LYS A 93 -15.13 -16.26 14.16
C LYS A 93 -15.93 -16.69 15.37
N SER A 94 -15.27 -16.78 16.52
CA SER A 94 -15.93 -16.93 17.81
C SER A 94 -16.75 -15.67 18.13
N MET A 95 -18.06 -15.82 18.35
CA MET A 95 -18.95 -14.69 18.61
C MET A 95 -19.47 -14.70 20.05
N THR A 96 -19.48 -13.55 20.72
CA THR A 96 -20.14 -13.43 22.04
C THR A 96 -21.67 -13.46 21.88
N ALA A 97 -22.38 -13.80 22.96
CA ALA A 97 -23.85 -13.71 22.99
C ALA A 97 -24.36 -12.29 22.64
N ALA A 98 -23.64 -11.25 23.04
CA ALA A 98 -23.99 -9.87 22.69
C ALA A 98 -23.87 -9.63 21.18
N ARG A 99 -22.78 -10.11 20.56
CA ARG A 99 -22.56 -9.95 19.12
C ARG A 99 -23.54 -10.75 18.28
N LEU A 100 -23.85 -12.00 18.66
CA LEU A 100 -24.87 -12.81 17.97
C LEU A 100 -26.25 -12.14 17.99
N ARG A 101 -26.67 -11.62 19.13
CA ARG A 101 -27.92 -10.85 19.22
C ARG A 101 -27.87 -9.61 18.34
N GLN A 102 -26.76 -8.86 18.37
CA GLN A 102 -26.62 -7.68 17.52
C GLN A 102 -26.74 -8.01 16.03
N VAL A 103 -26.17 -9.13 15.56
CA VAL A 103 -26.31 -9.54 14.15
C VAL A 103 -27.77 -9.72 13.76
N LEU A 104 -28.58 -10.37 14.60
CA LEU A 104 -30.01 -10.55 14.32
C LEU A 104 -30.81 -9.24 14.43
N VAL A 105 -30.44 -8.35 15.36
CA VAL A 105 -31.01 -7.00 15.46
C VAL A 105 -30.68 -6.17 14.21
N ASP A 106 -29.45 -6.25 13.70
CA ASP A 106 -29.04 -5.58 12.45
C ASP A 106 -29.79 -6.14 11.23
N LEU A 107 -30.27 -7.39 11.32
CA LEU A 107 -31.17 -7.97 10.32
C LEU A 107 -32.61 -7.43 10.41
N GLY A 108 -32.94 -6.63 11.44
CA GLY A 108 -34.27 -6.06 11.64
C GLY A 108 -35.22 -6.96 12.45
N LEU A 109 -34.71 -8.03 13.06
CA LEU A 109 -35.53 -8.92 13.88
C LEU A 109 -35.78 -8.30 15.25
N ASP A 110 -37.04 -8.28 15.69
CA ASP A 110 -37.47 -7.82 17.00
C ASP A 110 -37.45 -8.95 18.05
N GLY A 111 -37.49 -8.61 19.34
CA GLY A 111 -37.58 -9.60 20.42
C GLY A 111 -36.33 -10.49 20.61
N VAL A 112 -35.21 -10.16 19.97
CA VAL A 112 -33.99 -10.99 19.93
C VAL A 112 -33.43 -11.33 21.30
N SER A 113 -33.51 -10.41 22.28
CA SER A 113 -33.00 -10.66 23.63
C SER A 113 -33.82 -11.69 24.41
N ASP A 114 -35.14 -11.75 24.19
CA ASP A 114 -36.00 -12.73 24.86
C ASP A 114 -35.91 -14.09 24.16
N ALA A 115 -35.91 -14.08 22.82
CA ALA A 115 -35.67 -15.28 22.02
C ALA A 115 -34.30 -15.93 22.32
N TRP A 116 -33.27 -15.14 22.65
CA TRP A 116 -31.98 -15.68 23.07
C TRP A 116 -32.05 -16.49 24.37
N LYS A 117 -32.92 -16.12 25.33
CA LYS A 117 -33.03 -16.82 26.61
C LYS A 117 -33.50 -18.27 26.42
N SER A 118 -34.46 -18.49 25.52
CA SER A 118 -34.93 -19.84 25.16
C SER A 118 -33.95 -20.55 24.21
N ALA A 119 -33.50 -19.87 23.16
CA ALA A 119 -32.60 -20.44 22.16
C ALA A 119 -31.25 -20.88 22.72
N LYS A 120 -30.69 -20.16 23.70
CA LYS A 120 -29.36 -20.46 24.26
C LYS A 120 -29.25 -21.90 24.74
N LYS A 121 -30.28 -22.39 25.46
CA LYS A 121 -30.28 -23.75 26.03
C LYS A 121 -30.22 -24.81 24.92
N GLU A 122 -31.05 -24.65 23.89
CA GLU A 122 -31.08 -25.55 22.73
C GLU A 122 -29.79 -25.47 21.91
N LEU A 123 -29.28 -24.26 21.68
CA LEU A 123 -28.06 -24.03 20.92
C LEU A 123 -26.86 -24.71 21.59
N THR A 124 -26.72 -24.58 22.92
CA THR A 124 -25.65 -25.23 23.68
C THR A 124 -25.75 -26.76 23.71
N ALA A 125 -26.93 -27.32 23.44
CA ALA A 125 -27.14 -28.76 23.37
C ALA A 125 -26.90 -29.35 21.97
N ARG A 126 -26.75 -28.51 20.93
CA ARG A 126 -26.49 -28.98 19.56
C ARG A 126 -25.05 -29.45 19.40
N GLU A 127 -24.90 -30.62 18.78
CA GLU A 127 -23.60 -31.16 18.39
C GLU A 127 -22.90 -30.25 17.37
N GLY A 128 -21.58 -30.08 17.50
CA GLY A 128 -20.77 -29.20 16.65
C GLY A 128 -20.66 -27.75 17.12
N LEU A 129 -21.28 -27.37 18.24
CA LEU A 129 -21.06 -26.07 18.86
C LEU A 129 -19.98 -26.13 19.93
N GLN A 130 -18.91 -25.36 19.78
CA GLN A 130 -17.97 -25.10 20.86
C GLN A 130 -18.34 -23.83 21.60
N VAL A 131 -18.36 -23.94 22.92
CA VAL A 131 -18.66 -22.85 23.82
C VAL A 131 -17.46 -22.62 24.73
N ASN A 132 -16.83 -21.46 24.61
CA ASN A 132 -15.64 -21.10 25.38
C ASN A 132 -15.96 -19.94 26.35
N GLY A 133 -15.38 -19.96 27.54
CA GLY A 133 -15.54 -18.91 28.56
C GLY A 133 -16.81 -19.02 29.41
N THR A 134 -16.94 -18.14 30.40
CA THR A 134 -18.03 -18.13 31.39
C THR A 134 -18.77 -16.79 31.44
N GLY A 135 -20.07 -16.83 31.75
CA GLY A 135 -20.89 -15.63 31.95
C GLY A 135 -21.00 -14.75 30.70
N ALA A 136 -20.82 -13.44 30.87
CA ALA A 136 -20.91 -12.47 29.78
C ALA A 136 -19.78 -12.59 28.73
N LYS A 137 -18.66 -13.25 29.08
CA LYS A 137 -17.52 -13.49 28.19
C LYS A 137 -17.63 -14.80 27.39
N GLN A 138 -18.77 -15.48 27.47
CA GLN A 138 -19.01 -16.73 26.75
C GLN A 138 -19.05 -16.46 25.23
N THR A 139 -18.24 -17.19 24.49
CA THR A 139 -18.15 -17.16 23.02
C THR A 139 -18.62 -18.48 22.43
N PHE A 140 -19.30 -18.40 21.29
CA PHE A 140 -19.89 -19.52 20.56
C PHE A 140 -19.20 -19.62 19.20
N THR A 141 -18.71 -20.81 18.86
CA THR A 141 -18.04 -21.10 17.59
C THR A 141 -18.58 -22.41 17.06
N ARG A 142 -18.95 -22.46 15.78
CA ARG A 142 -19.37 -23.71 15.17
C ARG A 142 -18.15 -24.42 14.60
N HIS A 143 -17.93 -25.67 15.00
CA HIS A 143 -16.98 -26.54 14.31
C HIS A 143 -17.65 -27.16 13.11
N LYS A 144 -16.92 -27.16 11.99
CA LYS A 144 -17.28 -27.98 10.85
C LYS A 144 -17.03 -29.43 11.25
N VAL A 145 -18.09 -30.16 11.63
CA VAL A 145 -18.01 -31.60 11.83
C VAL A 145 -17.47 -32.18 10.53
N ALA A 146 -16.26 -32.73 10.57
CA ALA A 146 -15.64 -33.32 9.40
C ALA A 146 -16.61 -34.40 8.88
N ALA A 147 -17.02 -34.28 7.62
CA ALA A 147 -17.86 -35.30 7.01
C ALA A 147 -17.17 -36.66 7.22
N PRO A 148 -17.88 -37.73 7.62
CA PRO A 148 -17.27 -39.03 7.84
C PRO A 148 -16.51 -39.42 6.57
N SER A 149 -15.19 -39.40 6.68
CA SER A 149 -14.26 -39.67 5.59
C SER A 149 -14.36 -41.15 5.24
N GLY A 150 -15.17 -41.49 4.25
CA GLY A 150 -15.26 -42.83 3.73
C GLY A 150 -15.89 -42.88 2.34
N VAL A 151 -15.09 -42.56 1.31
CA VAL A 151 -14.88 -43.33 0.05
C VAL A 151 -13.79 -42.59 -0.75
N PRO A 152 -12.71 -43.26 -1.22
CA PRO A 152 -11.67 -42.62 -2.04
C PRO A 152 -12.18 -42.37 -3.46
N GLU A 153 -12.50 -41.11 -3.77
CA GLU A 153 -12.85 -40.65 -5.12
C GLU A 153 -11.57 -40.50 -5.98
N LYS A 154 -11.05 -41.64 -6.46
CA LYS A 154 -10.09 -41.68 -7.57
C LYS A 154 -10.85 -41.52 -8.89
N ALA A 155 -10.26 -40.74 -9.78
CA ALA A 155 -10.59 -40.55 -11.20
C ALA A 155 -11.69 -39.53 -11.53
N ARG A 156 -11.27 -38.28 -11.73
CA ARG A 156 -11.68 -37.47 -12.88
C ARG A 156 -10.59 -36.46 -13.22
N ALA A 157 -9.74 -36.86 -14.17
CA ALA A 157 -8.83 -35.98 -14.88
C ALA A 157 -9.64 -34.91 -15.63
N ARG A 158 -9.24 -33.64 -15.48
CA ARG A 158 -9.69 -32.55 -16.36
C ARG A 158 -8.52 -32.12 -17.24
N THR A 159 -8.78 -32.20 -18.53
CA THR A 159 -7.98 -31.79 -19.68
C THR A 159 -7.61 -30.30 -19.61
N PRO A 160 -6.42 -29.88 -20.04
CA PRO A 160 -6.06 -28.46 -20.10
C PRO A 160 -6.70 -27.80 -21.33
N ILE A 161 -7.36 -26.66 -21.10
CA ILE A 161 -7.83 -25.77 -22.17
C ILE A 161 -6.65 -24.90 -22.60
N GLN A 162 -6.28 -25.02 -23.87
CA GLN A 162 -5.37 -24.13 -24.60
C GLN A 162 -6.06 -22.83 -25.00
N ASN A 163 -5.25 -21.76 -25.01
CA ASN A 163 -5.32 -20.55 -25.82
C ASN A 163 -6.43 -19.52 -25.58
N LEU A 164 -5.99 -18.31 -25.23
CA LEU A 164 -6.11 -17.15 -26.13
C LEU A 164 -5.12 -16.06 -25.70
N GLU A 165 -4.11 -15.85 -26.55
CA GLU A 165 -3.26 -14.67 -26.59
C GLU A 165 -4.13 -13.41 -26.69
N ARG A 166 -3.91 -12.45 -25.79
CA ARG A 166 -4.36 -11.07 -25.97
C ARG A 166 -3.18 -10.14 -25.80
N GLU A 167 -2.93 -9.40 -26.88
CA GLU A 167 -1.99 -8.32 -27.01
C GLU A 167 -2.15 -7.27 -25.89
N SER A 168 -1.01 -6.88 -25.32
CA SER A 168 -0.90 -5.80 -24.34
C SER A 168 -0.80 -4.44 -25.05
N PRO A 169 -1.60 -3.43 -24.70
CA PRO A 169 -1.36 -2.06 -25.14
C PRO A 169 -0.26 -1.41 -24.30
N ARG A 170 0.64 -0.70 -24.99
CA ARG A 170 1.77 0.08 -24.45
C ARG A 170 1.32 1.21 -23.52
N PRO A 171 2.12 1.58 -22.51
CA PRO A 171 1.81 2.67 -21.58
C PRO A 171 2.10 4.05 -22.18
N ASN A 172 1.18 5.00 -21.95
CA ASN A 172 1.37 6.43 -22.20
C ASN A 172 2.28 7.06 -21.13
N PRO A 173 3.21 7.96 -21.50
CA PRO A 173 4.10 8.62 -20.55
C PRO A 173 3.37 9.71 -19.73
N SER A 174 3.61 9.69 -18.41
CA SER A 174 3.21 10.75 -17.47
C SER A 174 4.01 12.04 -17.69
N PRO A 175 3.39 13.22 -17.53
CA PRO A 175 4.08 14.50 -17.55
C PRO A 175 4.85 14.81 -16.25
N ALA A 176 5.92 15.58 -16.41
CA ALA A 176 6.95 15.93 -15.43
C ALA A 176 6.45 16.75 -14.21
N PRO A 177 7.17 16.69 -13.07
CA PRO A 177 6.84 17.46 -11.87
C PRO A 177 7.28 18.93 -11.96
N THR A 178 6.36 19.82 -11.61
CA THR A 178 6.58 21.25 -11.46
C THR A 178 7.41 21.54 -10.20
N VAL A 179 8.54 22.22 -10.41
CA VAL A 179 9.45 22.74 -9.37
C VAL A 179 8.77 23.89 -8.62
N VAL A 180 8.55 23.73 -7.32
CA VAL A 180 8.10 24.82 -6.42
C VAL A 180 9.29 25.30 -5.58
N LYS A 181 9.49 26.61 -5.68
CA LYS A 181 10.55 27.46 -5.10
C LYS A 181 10.24 27.74 -3.60
N PRO A 182 11.22 27.71 -2.68
CA PRO A 182 10.99 28.13 -1.30
C PRO A 182 11.34 29.62 -1.10
N GLU A 183 10.32 30.44 -0.87
CA GLU A 183 10.37 31.69 -0.10
C GLU A 183 9.85 31.34 1.32
N GLY A 184 10.23 31.93 2.44
CA GLY A 184 11.04 33.09 2.76
C GLY A 184 11.13 33.12 4.30
N ARG A 185 12.31 33.49 4.81
CA ARG A 185 12.62 33.61 6.24
C ARG A 185 12.23 35.02 6.71
N PRO A 186 11.58 35.19 7.87
CA PRO A 186 11.70 36.44 8.60
C PRO A 186 12.46 36.24 9.93
N THR A 187 13.48 37.06 10.06
CA THR A 187 14.27 37.37 11.24
C THR A 187 13.47 38.25 12.22
N GLN A 188 13.52 37.89 13.51
CA GLN A 188 13.73 38.75 14.72
C GLN A 188 12.81 39.98 14.97
N PRO A 189 12.49 40.32 16.26
CA PRO A 189 13.53 40.73 17.22
C PRO A 189 13.33 40.36 18.71
N MET A 190 14.45 40.50 19.44
CA MET A 190 14.54 40.64 20.89
C MET A 190 13.68 41.80 21.42
N PRO A 191 13.43 41.82 22.74
CA PRO A 191 14.17 42.81 23.51
C PRO A 191 14.77 42.27 24.82
N ALA A 192 15.86 42.94 25.20
CA ALA A 192 16.51 42.86 26.50
C ALA A 192 15.74 43.69 27.54
N ALA A 193 15.78 43.26 28.81
CA ALA A 193 16.28 44.03 29.95
C ALA A 193 15.67 43.57 31.29
N ALA A 194 16.58 43.23 32.21
CA ALA A 194 16.58 43.48 33.65
C ALA A 194 15.25 43.49 34.43
N ARG A 195 15.19 42.68 35.50
CA ARG A 195 15.09 43.23 36.87
C ARG A 195 15.42 42.21 37.96
N ARG A 196 16.19 42.74 38.91
CA ARG A 196 16.71 42.21 40.15
C ARG A 196 15.76 42.68 41.25
N ILE A 197 15.18 41.78 42.05
CA ILE A 197 14.45 42.08 43.30
C ILE A 197 14.81 40.94 44.25
N GLN A 198 15.82 41.12 45.10
CA GLN A 198 15.70 41.52 46.52
C GLN A 198 14.89 40.53 47.36
N SER A 199 15.64 39.75 48.13
CA SER A 199 15.21 39.08 49.36
C SER A 199 14.80 40.11 50.43
N PRO A 200 13.86 39.73 51.29
CA PRO A 200 14.02 39.86 52.73
C PRO A 200 13.80 38.47 53.40
N GLY A 201 14.43 38.07 54.49
CA GLY A 201 15.07 38.85 55.56
C GLY A 201 14.11 39.04 56.73
N ASN A 202 14.39 38.31 57.82
CA ASN A 202 13.92 38.48 59.22
C ASN A 202 12.62 37.76 59.62
N GLU A 203 12.68 36.78 60.53
CA GLU A 203 12.88 36.80 62.01
C GLU A 203 11.53 36.85 62.75
N LEU A 204 11.52 36.26 63.96
CA LEU A 204 10.45 36.07 64.94
C LEU A 204 9.65 34.77 64.76
N ALA A 205 9.48 33.88 65.74
CA ALA A 205 9.86 33.92 67.15
C ALA A 205 9.98 32.49 67.70
N ALA A 206 11.00 32.27 68.52
CA ALA A 206 11.09 31.16 69.44
C ALA A 206 10.02 31.31 70.54
N VAL A 207 9.14 30.31 70.68
CA VAL A 207 8.33 30.14 71.88
C VAL A 207 8.87 28.94 72.64
N LYS A 208 9.25 29.24 73.88
CA LYS A 208 9.87 28.37 74.86
C LYS A 208 9.02 27.14 75.16
N SER A 209 9.74 26.04 75.26
CA SER A 209 9.42 24.86 76.03
C SER A 209 8.96 25.20 77.45
N SER A 210 7.79 24.66 77.82
CA SER A 210 7.39 24.46 79.21
C SER A 210 7.18 22.96 79.42
N GLU A 211 8.10 22.32 80.13
CA GLU A 211 7.88 21.02 80.75
C GLU A 211 6.77 21.14 81.81
N PRO A 212 5.85 20.16 81.93
CA PRO A 212 5.17 19.91 83.17
C PRO A 212 5.84 18.75 83.91
N THR A 213 6.10 19.01 85.18
CA THR A 213 6.47 18.07 86.23
C THR A 213 5.57 16.82 86.31
N PRO A 214 6.12 15.66 86.69
CA PRO A 214 5.38 14.44 86.91
C PRO A 214 4.84 14.41 88.34
N ASP A 215 3.52 14.51 88.52
CA ASP A 215 2.73 13.62 89.40
C ASP A 215 1.31 14.14 89.59
N ALA A 216 0.39 13.19 89.77
CA ALA A 216 -1.02 13.32 90.15
C ALA A 216 -2.05 13.69 89.06
N VAL A 217 -2.39 12.75 88.16
CA VAL A 217 -3.80 12.45 87.81
C VAL A 217 -3.91 10.96 87.42
N ARG A 218 -4.31 10.10 88.35
CA ARG A 218 -5.00 8.85 88.05
C ARG A 218 -6.50 9.12 88.19
N LEU A 219 -7.28 8.66 87.20
CA LEU A 219 -8.76 8.66 87.09
C LEU A 219 -9.44 9.90 86.48
N ALA A 220 -8.92 10.41 85.35
CA ALA A 220 -9.76 11.09 84.36
C ALA A 220 -9.91 10.18 83.13
N PRO A 221 -11.11 10.03 82.52
CA PRO A 221 -11.24 9.31 81.26
C PRO A 221 -10.33 9.96 80.21
N PRO A 222 -9.67 9.19 79.33
CA PRO A 222 -8.79 9.73 78.31
C PRO A 222 -9.53 10.81 77.51
N ALA A 223 -8.93 12.00 77.39
CA ALA A 223 -9.52 13.10 76.65
C ALA A 223 -9.92 12.61 75.25
N LEU A 224 -11.20 12.75 74.90
CA LEU A 224 -11.77 12.32 73.63
C LEU A 224 -10.92 12.87 72.48
N VAL A 225 -10.52 11.99 71.57
CA VAL A 225 -9.75 12.35 70.37
C VAL A 225 -10.54 13.41 69.59
N ASN A 226 -9.93 14.57 69.30
CA ASN A 226 -10.60 15.62 68.54
C ASN A 226 -10.94 15.08 67.13
N PRO A 227 -12.24 14.87 66.82
CA PRO A 227 -12.66 14.13 65.63
C PRO A 227 -12.36 14.89 64.34
N THR A 228 -12.13 16.21 64.41
CA THR A 228 -11.75 17.02 63.24
C THR A 228 -10.30 16.83 62.83
N THR A 229 -9.40 16.60 63.79
CA THR A 229 -7.96 16.42 63.53
C THR A 229 -7.55 14.96 63.35
N ARG A 230 -8.34 14.04 63.91
CA ARG A 230 -8.07 12.60 63.91
C ARG A 230 -9.35 11.80 63.62
N PRO A 231 -9.94 12.00 62.43
CA PRO A 231 -11.24 11.45 62.09
C PRO A 231 -11.25 9.91 62.05
N LEU A 232 -10.16 9.27 61.63
CA LEU A 232 -10.08 7.81 61.55
C LEU A 232 -10.02 7.20 62.96
N ALA A 233 -9.15 7.72 63.84
CA ALA A 233 -9.10 7.28 65.23
C ALA A 233 -10.44 7.50 65.94
N ALA A 234 -11.08 8.67 65.76
CA ALA A 234 -12.39 8.95 66.32
C ALA A 234 -13.47 7.96 65.83
N ALA A 235 -13.44 7.55 64.56
CA ALA A 235 -14.36 6.53 64.06
C ALA A 235 -14.07 5.12 64.57
N PHE A 236 -12.79 4.76 64.80
CA PHE A 236 -12.44 3.51 65.46
C PHE A 236 -12.93 3.48 66.92
N GLU A 237 -12.79 4.59 67.65
CA GLU A 237 -13.32 4.75 69.01
C GLU A 237 -14.85 4.67 69.03
N TYR A 238 -15.52 5.40 68.13
CA TYR A 238 -16.98 5.36 67.95
C TYR A 238 -17.47 3.93 67.68
N ARG A 239 -16.77 3.20 66.82
CA ARG A 239 -17.09 1.80 66.50
C ARG A 239 -16.90 0.87 67.71
N ALA A 240 -15.87 1.09 68.51
CA ALA A 240 -15.59 0.27 69.68
C ALA A 240 -16.59 0.53 70.82
N ARG A 241 -17.12 1.74 70.93
CA ARG A 241 -18.04 2.18 72.00
C ARG A 241 -19.09 3.16 71.48
N PRO A 242 -20.11 2.70 70.72
CA PRO A 242 -21.14 3.58 70.17
C PRO A 242 -21.89 4.32 71.29
N ASP A 243 -22.26 3.62 72.37
CA ASP A 243 -23.04 4.18 73.48
C ASP A 243 -22.29 5.26 74.29
N ALA A 244 -20.95 5.16 74.35
CA ALA A 244 -20.13 6.14 75.07
C ALA A 244 -19.99 7.47 74.30
N ALA A 245 -20.25 7.44 72.99
CA ALA A 245 -20.08 8.57 72.10
C ALA A 245 -21.36 9.43 71.98
N GLU A 246 -22.54 8.84 72.17
CA GLU A 246 -23.82 9.55 72.09
C GLU A 246 -23.97 10.68 73.14
N GLY A 247 -23.29 10.58 74.28
CA GLY A 247 -23.36 11.60 75.34
C GLY A 247 -22.50 12.87 75.13
N HIS A 248 -21.57 12.89 74.17
CA HIS A 248 -20.55 13.96 74.04
C HIS A 248 -20.46 14.59 72.65
N ILE A 249 -21.36 14.22 71.73
CA ILE A 249 -21.29 14.59 70.32
C ILE A 249 -22.48 15.49 69.97
N PRO A 250 -22.29 16.80 69.65
CA PRO A 250 -23.40 17.69 69.28
C PRO A 250 -24.17 17.17 68.05
N ASP A 251 -25.49 17.41 68.04
CA ASP A 251 -26.56 16.81 67.21
C ASP A 251 -26.30 16.62 65.69
N GLN A 252 -25.27 17.25 65.10
CA GLN A 252 -24.93 17.12 63.67
C GLN A 252 -23.74 16.18 63.36
N ARG A 253 -23.01 15.74 64.38
CA ARG A 253 -21.83 14.86 64.24
C ARG A 253 -22.09 13.33 64.16
N PRO A 254 -23.30 12.76 64.43
CA PRO A 254 -23.49 11.30 64.35
C PRO A 254 -23.37 10.72 62.94
N ALA A 255 -23.82 11.46 61.92
CA ALA A 255 -23.98 10.93 60.57
C ALA A 255 -22.63 10.64 59.88
N TRP A 256 -21.66 11.55 60.00
CA TRP A 256 -20.36 11.36 59.35
C TRP A 256 -19.45 10.38 60.10
N LEU A 257 -19.49 10.37 61.44
CA LEU A 257 -18.78 9.38 62.25
C LEU A 257 -19.34 7.97 62.00
N SER A 258 -20.66 7.83 61.88
CA SER A 258 -21.30 6.56 61.48
C SER A 258 -20.92 6.15 60.06
N ALA A 259 -20.89 7.10 59.11
CA ALA A 259 -20.47 6.82 57.74
C ALA A 259 -18.99 6.40 57.64
N LEU A 260 -18.11 7.02 58.44
CA LEU A 260 -16.67 6.74 58.50
C LEU A 260 -16.39 5.42 59.24
N ALA A 261 -17.08 5.17 60.35
CA ALA A 261 -17.06 3.89 61.06
C ALA A 261 -17.58 2.76 60.15
N GLY A 262 -18.66 2.99 59.41
CA GLY A 262 -19.17 2.06 58.40
C GLY A 262 -18.25 1.89 57.19
N ALA A 263 -17.45 2.91 56.84
CA ALA A 263 -16.44 2.83 55.79
C ALA A 263 -15.22 2.00 56.21
N SER A 264 -14.91 1.96 57.52
CA SER A 264 -13.86 1.12 58.08
C SER A 264 -14.18 -0.39 58.06
N VAL A 265 -15.38 -0.78 57.66
CA VAL A 265 -15.82 -2.18 57.56
C VAL A 265 -15.85 -2.61 56.09
N ALA A 266 -15.07 -3.65 55.75
CA ALA A 266 -15.02 -4.20 54.39
C ALA A 266 -16.37 -4.77 53.88
N ARG A 267 -17.32 -5.07 54.78
CA ARG A 267 -18.67 -5.55 54.46
C ARG A 267 -19.71 -4.47 54.75
N LYS A 268 -20.45 -4.07 53.72
CA LYS A 268 -21.64 -3.23 53.86
C LYS A 268 -22.66 -3.97 54.74
N PRO A 269 -23.11 -3.42 55.87
CA PRO A 269 -24.22 -4.02 56.61
C PRO A 269 -25.46 -4.01 55.72
N SER A 270 -25.98 -5.19 55.38
CA SER A 270 -27.17 -5.35 54.57
C SER A 270 -28.40 -5.11 55.46
N GLY A 271 -29.07 -3.96 55.32
CA GLY A 271 -30.46 -3.86 55.81
C GLY A 271 -30.97 -2.52 56.36
N GLN A 272 -30.18 -1.45 56.47
CA GLN A 272 -30.67 -0.17 57.01
C GLN A 272 -30.46 1.00 56.05
N GLY A 273 -31.49 1.84 55.90
CA GLY A 273 -31.59 2.92 54.92
C GLY A 273 -30.49 3.97 55.07
N ASP A 274 -29.48 3.86 54.22
CA ASP A 274 -28.24 4.65 54.26
C ASP A 274 -28.33 5.98 53.48
N GLY A 275 -29.54 6.54 53.35
CA GLY A 275 -29.79 7.76 52.56
C GLY A 275 -29.00 8.96 53.08
N ALA A 276 -28.93 9.12 54.40
CA ALA A 276 -28.16 10.19 55.05
C ALA A 276 -26.65 10.03 54.83
N ALA A 277 -26.12 8.81 54.96
CA ALA A 277 -24.70 8.53 54.73
C ALA A 277 -24.30 8.76 53.26
N THR A 278 -25.14 8.34 52.32
CA THR A 278 -24.90 8.56 50.88
C THR A 278 -24.93 10.05 50.54
N THR A 279 -25.90 10.79 51.09
CA THR A 279 -26.01 12.24 50.92
C THR A 279 -24.79 12.96 51.50
N TRP A 280 -24.32 12.53 52.68
CA TRP A 280 -23.12 13.09 53.30
C TRP A 280 -21.84 12.77 52.52
N LEU A 281 -21.67 11.54 52.03
CA LEU A 281 -20.50 11.17 51.22
C LEU A 281 -20.38 12.03 49.94
N ALA A 282 -21.51 12.44 49.36
CA ALA A 282 -21.57 13.35 48.23
C ALA A 282 -21.35 14.84 48.57
N SER A 283 -21.20 15.20 49.85
CA SER A 283 -21.05 16.60 50.29
C SER A 283 -19.61 17.12 50.20
N ALA A 284 -19.42 18.44 50.29
CA ALA A 284 -18.08 19.04 50.40
C ALA A 284 -17.38 18.67 51.73
N HIS A 285 -18.16 18.47 52.80
CA HIS A 285 -17.61 18.15 54.12
C HIS A 285 -16.92 16.78 54.15
N SER A 286 -17.37 15.80 53.35
CA SER A 286 -16.68 14.50 53.26
C SER A 286 -15.27 14.63 52.67
N ILE A 287 -15.04 15.62 51.79
CA ILE A 287 -13.73 15.92 51.20
C ILE A 287 -12.79 16.54 52.24
N GLU A 288 -13.29 17.44 53.10
CA GLU A 288 -12.52 17.98 54.23
C GLU A 288 -12.09 16.88 55.20
N VAL A 289 -13.02 15.99 55.54
CA VAL A 289 -12.76 14.83 56.41
C VAL A 289 -11.75 13.88 55.75
N LEU A 290 -11.81 13.68 54.43
CA LEU A 290 -10.83 12.87 53.70
C LEU A 290 -9.43 13.47 53.75
N ASN A 291 -9.30 14.80 53.64
CA ASN A 291 -8.02 15.48 53.79
C ASN A 291 -7.46 15.36 55.21
N ALA A 292 -8.30 15.56 56.23
CA ALA A 292 -7.89 15.37 57.63
C ALA A 292 -7.46 13.92 57.90
N ALA A 293 -8.19 12.94 57.36
CA ALA A 293 -7.85 11.52 57.45
C ALA A 293 -6.51 11.20 56.77
N ALA A 294 -6.23 11.81 55.61
CA ALA A 294 -4.94 11.64 54.93
C ALA A 294 -3.78 12.21 55.77
N MET A 295 -3.96 13.37 56.41
CA MET A 295 -2.96 13.95 57.31
C MET A 295 -2.74 13.11 58.57
N GLU A 296 -3.80 12.51 59.12
CA GLU A 296 -3.70 11.57 60.25
C GLU A 296 -2.86 10.34 59.88
N VAL A 297 -3.09 9.74 58.71
CA VAL A 297 -2.29 8.61 58.22
C VAL A 297 -0.84 9.02 57.94
N ALA A 298 -0.61 10.22 57.41
CA ALA A 298 0.74 10.73 57.18
C ALA A 298 1.54 10.87 58.49
N ALA A 299 0.88 11.31 59.57
CA ALA A 299 1.50 11.40 60.89
C ALA A 299 1.68 10.03 61.56
N ARG A 300 0.78 9.07 61.31
CA ARG A 300 0.78 7.73 61.90
C ARG A 300 0.39 6.67 60.85
N PRO A 301 1.37 6.13 60.10
CA PRO A 301 1.09 5.15 59.05
C PRO A 301 0.86 3.75 59.64
N GLU A 302 -0.17 3.60 60.47
CA GLU A 302 -0.60 2.32 61.03
C GLU A 302 -1.45 1.55 60.01
N GLY A 303 -1.27 0.23 59.93
CA GLY A 303 -1.95 -0.61 58.92
C GLY A 303 -3.47 -0.46 58.90
N ASN A 304 -4.10 -0.34 60.08
CA ASN A 304 -5.55 -0.17 60.20
C ASN A 304 -6.03 1.21 59.73
N LEU A 305 -5.28 2.28 60.03
CA LEU A 305 -5.58 3.64 59.59
C LEU A 305 -5.46 3.76 58.07
N VAL A 306 -4.41 3.16 57.49
CA VAL A 306 -4.19 3.10 56.04
C VAL A 306 -5.35 2.37 55.34
N ALA A 307 -5.78 1.22 55.87
CA ALA A 307 -6.90 0.47 55.31
C ALA A 307 -8.23 1.25 55.38
N ALA A 308 -8.48 1.95 56.50
CA ALA A 308 -9.66 2.77 56.67
C ALA A 308 -9.68 3.99 55.72
N LEU A 309 -8.55 4.67 55.56
CA LEU A 309 -8.41 5.78 54.59
C LEU A 309 -8.76 5.33 53.17
N MET A 310 -8.26 4.16 52.77
CA MET A 310 -8.51 3.58 51.45
C MET A 310 -9.99 3.25 51.21
N ALA A 311 -10.62 2.58 52.18
CA ALA A 311 -12.04 2.24 52.08
C ALA A 311 -12.92 3.50 52.07
N PHE A 312 -12.54 4.52 52.86
CA PHE A 312 -13.23 5.80 52.89
C PHE A 312 -13.08 6.58 51.57
N GLY A 313 -11.86 6.69 51.04
CA GLY A 313 -11.59 7.31 49.75
C GLY A 313 -12.34 6.63 48.60
N ALA A 314 -12.40 5.28 48.59
CA ALA A 314 -13.15 4.53 47.59
C ALA A 314 -14.66 4.82 47.63
N ARG A 315 -15.24 4.93 48.82
CA ARG A 315 -16.66 5.27 49.01
C ARG A 315 -16.98 6.68 48.55
N ILE A 316 -16.14 7.66 48.88
CA ILE A 316 -16.31 9.04 48.41
C ILE A 316 -16.18 9.08 46.89
N ALA A 317 -15.15 8.45 46.31
CA ALA A 317 -14.96 8.41 44.86
C ALA A 317 -16.13 7.78 44.09
N ALA A 318 -16.87 6.86 44.71
CA ALA A 318 -18.04 6.23 44.11
C ALA A 318 -19.32 7.10 44.18
N THR A 319 -19.37 8.11 45.04
CA THR A 319 -20.59 8.87 45.37
C THR A 319 -20.48 10.37 45.08
N ASN A 320 -19.26 10.91 45.08
CA ASN A 320 -18.99 12.33 44.99
C ASN A 320 -18.35 12.67 43.64
N THR A 321 -18.90 13.68 42.95
CA THR A 321 -18.45 14.15 41.64
C THR A 321 -17.92 15.59 41.69
N LEU A 322 -17.77 16.17 42.88
CA LEU A 322 -17.31 17.54 43.05
C LEU A 322 -15.85 17.69 42.58
N PRO A 323 -15.49 18.78 41.87
CA PRO A 323 -14.12 19.03 41.40
C PRO A 323 -13.06 19.05 42.52
N ALA A 324 -13.45 19.42 43.75
CA ALA A 324 -12.56 19.44 44.92
C ALA A 324 -12.12 18.04 45.38
N LEU A 325 -12.76 16.97 44.89
CA LEU A 325 -12.42 15.60 45.27
C LEU A 325 -11.05 15.18 44.74
N LEU A 326 -10.70 15.60 43.52
CA LEU A 326 -9.47 15.17 42.86
C LEU A 326 -8.21 15.57 43.66
N PRO A 327 -8.02 16.84 44.09
CA PRO A 327 -6.90 17.21 44.96
C PRO A 327 -6.81 16.38 46.25
N ALA A 328 -7.95 16.05 46.86
CA ALA A 328 -7.99 15.24 48.08
C ALA A 328 -7.53 13.80 47.83
N LEU A 329 -7.98 13.18 46.72
CA LEU A 329 -7.55 11.83 46.34
C LEU A 329 -6.08 11.78 45.92
N VAL A 330 -5.56 12.83 45.27
CA VAL A 330 -4.13 12.95 44.95
C VAL A 330 -3.32 12.99 46.24
N ARG A 331 -3.72 13.78 47.24
CA ARG A 331 -3.08 13.80 48.57
C ARG A 331 -3.11 12.43 49.24
N VAL A 332 -4.24 11.73 49.21
CA VAL A 332 -4.35 10.36 49.73
C VAL A 332 -3.34 9.44 49.05
N ALA A 333 -3.25 9.48 47.72
CA ALA A 333 -2.32 8.65 46.96
C ALA A 333 -0.84 9.00 47.30
N THR A 334 -0.50 10.28 47.42
CA THR A 334 0.85 10.74 47.82
C THR A 334 1.23 10.27 49.22
N VAL A 335 0.32 10.37 50.19
CA VAL A 335 0.55 9.84 51.55
C VAL A 335 0.81 8.34 51.49
N LEU A 336 0.01 7.58 50.75
CA LEU A 336 0.19 6.13 50.61
C LEU A 336 1.51 5.76 49.95
N ALA A 337 1.97 6.54 48.96
CA ALA A 337 3.26 6.36 48.31
C ALA A 337 4.46 6.52 49.27
N SER A 338 4.30 7.28 50.34
CA SER A 338 5.33 7.51 51.37
C SER A 338 5.39 6.43 52.45
N THR A 339 4.36 5.57 52.55
CA THR A 339 4.29 4.53 53.58
C THR A 339 5.17 3.32 53.26
N GLN A 340 6.11 2.97 54.16
CA GLN A 340 7.03 1.83 54.01
C GLN A 340 6.46 0.50 54.55
N GLN A 341 5.24 0.14 54.15
CA GLN A 341 4.63 -1.15 54.53
C GLN A 341 4.74 -2.16 53.37
N ASP A 342 4.77 -3.47 53.66
CA ASP A 342 4.89 -4.54 52.65
C ASP A 342 3.76 -4.51 51.59
N ASP A 343 2.57 -4.06 51.97
CA ASP A 343 1.40 -3.92 51.07
C ASP A 343 1.28 -2.53 50.41
N SER A 344 2.21 -1.62 50.64
CA SER A 344 2.12 -0.22 50.20
C SER A 344 1.94 -0.12 48.68
N ALA A 345 2.65 -0.93 47.89
CA ALA A 345 2.56 -0.90 46.43
C ALA A 345 1.16 -1.26 45.92
N LYS A 346 0.49 -2.27 46.50
CA LYS A 346 -0.87 -2.67 46.10
C LYS A 346 -1.89 -1.59 46.46
N ARG A 347 -1.78 -1.04 47.67
CA ARG A 347 -2.67 0.02 48.16
C ARG A 347 -2.48 1.31 47.37
N PHE A 348 -1.23 1.69 47.12
CA PHE A 348 -0.90 2.83 46.28
C PHE A 348 -1.44 2.63 44.86
N ASN A 349 -1.25 1.46 44.24
CA ASN A 349 -1.83 1.16 42.93
C ASN A 349 -3.36 1.29 42.91
N PHE A 350 -4.05 0.84 43.96
CA PHE A 350 -5.50 1.03 44.05
C PHE A 350 -5.87 2.51 44.15
N ALA A 351 -5.15 3.29 44.96
CA ALA A 351 -5.38 4.73 45.09
C ALA A 351 -5.16 5.47 43.76
N LEU A 352 -4.15 5.09 42.97
CA LEU A 352 -3.95 5.61 41.62
C LEU A 352 -5.16 5.31 40.71
N GLY A 353 -5.79 4.15 40.86
CA GLY A 353 -7.02 3.80 40.15
C GLY A 353 -8.21 4.69 40.53
N LEU A 354 -8.35 5.06 41.81
CA LEU A 354 -9.37 6.03 42.25
C LEU A 354 -9.13 7.41 41.63
N VAL A 355 -7.88 7.89 41.67
CA VAL A 355 -7.50 9.17 41.06
C VAL A 355 -7.78 9.15 39.56
N ALA A 356 -7.40 8.09 38.84
CA ALA A 356 -7.63 7.95 37.40
C ALA A 356 -9.12 8.01 37.02
N ASN A 357 -9.98 7.37 37.82
CA ASN A 357 -11.42 7.37 37.60
C ASN A 357 -12.01 8.78 37.75
N VAL A 358 -11.66 9.49 38.83
CA VAL A 358 -12.14 10.86 39.07
C VAL A 358 -11.53 11.85 38.07
N LEU A 359 -10.26 11.69 37.72
CA LEU A 359 -9.59 12.53 36.71
C LEU A 359 -10.27 12.42 35.34
N SER A 360 -10.71 11.21 34.97
CA SER A 360 -11.41 10.97 33.71
C SER A 360 -12.77 11.67 33.61
N THR A 361 -13.41 12.02 34.73
CA THR A 361 -14.70 12.70 34.76
C THR A 361 -14.59 14.20 35.01
N SER A 362 -13.65 14.62 35.87
CA SER A 362 -13.53 16.01 36.35
C SER A 362 -12.46 16.84 35.65
N GLY A 363 -11.51 16.22 34.93
CA GLY A 363 -10.38 16.90 34.32
C GLY A 363 -9.26 17.26 35.31
N ILE A 364 -8.15 17.81 34.81
CA ILE A 364 -6.88 17.97 35.57
C ILE A 364 -6.57 19.41 36.05
N ALA A 365 -7.35 20.40 35.61
CA ALA A 365 -6.96 21.82 35.68
C ALA A 365 -6.66 22.34 37.11
N SER A 366 -7.34 21.83 38.13
CA SER A 366 -7.21 22.30 39.52
C SER A 366 -6.02 21.71 40.29
N CYS A 367 -5.32 20.70 39.75
CA CYS A 367 -4.24 20.00 40.46
C CYS A 367 -3.19 19.42 39.50
N ALA A 368 -2.87 20.13 38.42
CA ALA A 368 -1.95 19.63 37.40
C ALA A 368 -0.56 19.33 37.98
N SER A 369 -0.01 20.23 38.80
CA SER A 369 1.29 20.05 39.47
C SER A 369 1.34 18.82 40.37
N GLU A 370 0.29 18.58 41.15
CA GLU A 370 0.21 17.48 42.11
C GLU A 370 0.01 16.15 41.38
N VAL A 371 -0.70 16.15 40.25
CA VAL A 371 -0.84 14.96 39.39
C VAL A 371 0.47 14.64 38.68
N GLU A 372 1.27 15.63 38.28
CA GLU A 372 2.62 15.43 37.73
C GLU A 372 3.55 14.77 38.76
N GLU A 373 3.58 15.29 39.99
CA GLU A 373 4.33 14.69 41.09
C GLU A 373 3.86 13.26 41.37
N LEU A 374 2.54 13.04 41.37
CA LEU A 374 1.95 11.72 41.56
C LEU A 374 2.33 10.74 40.44
N LEU A 375 2.43 11.19 39.18
CA LEU A 375 2.91 10.37 38.07
C LEU A 375 4.35 9.91 38.28
N HIS A 376 5.22 10.79 38.79
CA HIS A 376 6.60 10.42 39.12
C HIS A 376 6.68 9.43 40.28
N LEU A 377 5.82 9.57 41.30
CA LEU A 377 5.73 8.60 42.39
C LEU A 377 5.17 7.26 41.92
N ALA A 378 4.17 7.28 41.02
CA ALA A 378 3.55 6.10 40.43
C ALA A 378 4.56 5.23 39.68
N ALA A 379 5.67 5.79 39.21
CA ALA A 379 6.74 5.06 38.55
C ALA A 379 7.40 3.97 39.43
N ARG A 380 7.18 3.99 40.75
CA ARG A 380 7.63 2.96 41.69
C ARG A 380 6.73 1.71 41.70
N VAL A 381 5.52 1.79 41.14
CA VAL A 381 4.56 0.68 41.08
C VAL A 381 4.70 -0.04 39.73
N PRO A 382 4.74 -1.39 39.68
CA PRO A 382 4.80 -2.12 38.40
C PRO A 382 3.64 -1.75 37.46
N LEU A 383 3.92 -1.70 36.15
CA LEU A 383 2.91 -1.33 35.15
C LEU A 383 2.11 -2.57 34.72
N THR A 384 1.03 -2.87 35.45
CA THR A 384 0.15 -4.01 35.11
C THR A 384 -1.02 -3.60 34.22
N ALA A 385 -1.44 -4.50 33.31
CA ALA A 385 -2.66 -4.31 32.53
C ALA A 385 -3.87 -4.18 33.45
N GLY A 386 -4.52 -3.01 33.43
CA GLY A 386 -5.65 -2.70 34.29
C GLY A 386 -5.27 -2.25 35.71
N GLY A 387 -3.98 -2.08 36.02
CA GLY A 387 -3.53 -1.47 37.25
C GLY A 387 -3.85 0.03 37.30
N GLY A 388 -3.89 0.60 38.51
CA GLY A 388 -4.15 2.02 38.69
C GLY A 388 -3.07 2.93 38.11
N ARG A 389 -1.79 2.50 38.06
CA ARG A 389 -0.73 3.24 37.32
C ARG A 389 -1.08 3.39 35.84
N ALA A 390 -1.47 2.30 35.17
CA ALA A 390 -1.88 2.33 33.76
C ALA A 390 -3.14 3.18 33.56
N GLY A 391 -4.11 3.09 34.48
CA GLY A 391 -5.29 3.95 34.49
C GLY A 391 -4.95 5.43 34.62
N LEU A 392 -4.04 5.79 35.53
CA LEU A 392 -3.62 7.16 35.75
C LEU A 392 -2.93 7.73 34.50
N ILE A 393 -1.96 7.00 33.93
CA ILE A 393 -1.29 7.42 32.69
C ILE A 393 -2.32 7.63 31.57
N ALA A 394 -3.28 6.71 31.40
CA ALA A 394 -4.32 6.84 30.39
C ALA A 394 -5.22 8.08 30.62
N ALA A 395 -5.58 8.37 31.87
CA ALA A 395 -6.41 9.51 32.23
C ALA A 395 -5.65 10.84 32.03
N VAL A 396 -4.38 10.92 32.47
CA VAL A 396 -3.53 12.10 32.25
C VAL A 396 -3.26 12.30 30.77
N ALA A 397 -2.99 11.24 30.00
CA ALA A 397 -2.81 11.34 28.56
C ALA A 397 -3.99 12.05 27.88
N ARG A 398 -5.22 11.73 28.28
CA ARG A 398 -6.43 12.37 27.73
C ARG A 398 -6.53 13.84 28.12
N ALA A 399 -6.20 14.18 29.36
CA ALA A 399 -6.36 15.53 29.88
C ALA A 399 -5.20 16.48 29.51
N GLN A 400 -3.95 16.04 29.69
CA GLN A 400 -2.72 16.79 29.41
C GLN A 400 -1.66 15.88 28.77
N PRO A 401 -1.64 15.80 27.42
CA PRO A 401 -0.76 14.90 26.67
C PRO A 401 0.74 15.03 26.96
N HIS A 402 1.24 16.24 27.20
CA HIS A 402 2.67 16.49 27.35
C HIS A 402 3.26 15.90 28.64
N MET A 403 2.45 15.70 29.69
CA MET A 403 2.91 15.17 30.98
C MET A 403 3.36 13.69 30.90
N ILE A 404 2.80 12.94 29.96
CA ILE A 404 3.17 11.52 29.76
C ILE A 404 4.36 11.35 28.80
N GLU A 405 4.94 12.44 28.30
CA GLU A 405 6.14 12.39 27.44
C GLU A 405 7.43 12.28 28.27
N ASP A 406 7.37 12.53 29.58
CA ASP A 406 8.51 12.37 30.49
C ASP A 406 8.90 10.88 30.67
N LEU A 407 10.14 10.54 30.34
CA LEU A 407 10.73 9.21 30.49
C LEU A 407 10.59 8.65 31.92
N ARG A 408 10.55 9.51 32.94
CA ARG A 408 10.43 9.09 34.35
C ARG A 408 9.11 8.38 34.63
N VAL A 409 8.04 8.79 33.96
CA VAL A 409 6.70 8.18 34.09
C VAL A 409 6.70 6.73 33.64
N TRP A 410 7.61 6.38 32.73
CA TRP A 410 7.73 5.05 32.12
C TRP A 410 8.83 4.19 32.74
N ARG A 411 9.45 4.65 33.84
CA ARG A 411 10.49 3.87 34.53
C ARG A 411 9.99 2.48 34.88
N GLY A 412 10.80 1.47 34.58
CA GLY A 412 10.51 0.06 34.83
C GLY A 412 9.76 -0.65 33.70
N LEU A 413 9.28 0.07 32.67
CA LEU A 413 8.57 -0.53 31.54
C LEU A 413 9.46 -1.52 30.79
N THR A 414 9.14 -2.81 30.85
CA THR A 414 9.80 -3.85 30.06
C THR A 414 9.07 -4.12 28.74
N TRP A 415 9.67 -4.92 27.86
CA TRP A 415 9.02 -5.39 26.63
C TRP A 415 7.72 -6.16 26.94
N GLU A 416 7.74 -7.06 27.92
CA GLU A 416 6.58 -7.86 28.31
C GLU A 416 5.44 -6.98 28.84
N GLU A 417 5.77 -6.01 29.68
CA GLU A 417 4.80 -5.03 30.18
C GLU A 417 4.25 -4.16 29.05
N LEU A 418 5.09 -3.72 28.10
CA LEU A 418 4.66 -2.96 26.93
C LEU A 418 3.65 -3.76 26.09
N VAL A 419 3.95 -5.02 25.78
CA VAL A 419 3.07 -5.93 25.03
C VAL A 419 1.73 -6.11 25.72
N ILE A 420 1.74 -6.41 27.03
CA ILE A 420 0.52 -6.63 27.83
C ILE A 420 -0.34 -5.35 27.91
N ASN A 421 0.28 -4.18 28.05
CA ASN A 421 -0.45 -2.92 28.19
C ASN A 421 -0.90 -2.33 26.85
N ALA A 422 -0.28 -2.71 25.73
CA ALA A 422 -0.62 -2.23 24.40
C ALA A 422 -1.98 -2.73 23.88
N GLU A 423 -2.55 -3.79 24.48
CA GLU A 423 -3.92 -4.25 24.19
C GLU A 423 -4.98 -3.62 25.10
N GLY A 424 -4.56 -2.84 26.11
CA GLY A 424 -5.43 -2.35 27.18
C GLY A 424 -5.70 -0.85 27.12
N VAL A 425 -5.89 -0.25 28.31
CA VAL A 425 -6.20 1.18 28.49
C VAL A 425 -5.11 2.12 27.94
N LEU A 426 -3.89 1.61 27.74
CA LEU A 426 -2.74 2.37 27.23
C LEU A 426 -2.57 2.27 25.71
N GLN A 427 -3.40 1.50 24.99
CA GLN A 427 -3.30 1.39 23.52
C GLN A 427 -3.28 2.76 22.82
N LEU A 428 -4.22 3.64 23.18
CA LEU A 428 -4.31 4.99 22.61
C LEU A 428 -3.16 5.90 23.04
N VAL A 429 -2.54 5.62 24.19
CA VAL A 429 -1.38 6.36 24.69
C VAL A 429 -0.14 5.99 23.89
N PHE A 430 0.10 4.69 23.69
CA PHE A 430 1.18 4.18 22.86
C PHE A 430 0.99 4.47 21.36
N ALA A 431 -0.21 4.87 20.93
CA ALA A 431 -0.46 5.30 19.56
C ALA A 431 -0.01 6.74 19.27
N ARG A 432 0.38 7.52 20.30
CA ARG A 432 0.80 8.91 20.12
C ARG A 432 2.24 9.01 19.64
N ALA A 433 2.49 9.82 18.61
CA ALA A 433 3.80 9.99 18.00
C ALA A 433 4.92 10.33 19.01
N ALA A 434 4.66 11.24 19.97
CA ALA A 434 5.66 11.61 20.99
C ALA A 434 6.03 10.45 21.91
N VAL A 435 5.04 9.68 22.38
CA VAL A 435 5.25 8.48 23.22
C VAL A 435 5.87 7.35 22.39
N GLN A 436 5.50 7.22 21.11
CA GLN A 436 6.09 6.25 20.20
C GLN A 436 7.58 6.47 20.06
N ALA A 437 7.97 7.69 19.66
CA ALA A 437 9.37 8.03 19.41
C ALA A 437 10.24 7.96 20.68
N SER A 438 9.71 8.42 21.82
CA SER A 438 10.51 8.52 23.06
C SER A 438 10.51 7.24 23.91
N ILE A 439 9.45 6.43 23.87
CA ILE A 439 9.26 5.27 24.77
C ILE A 439 9.16 3.96 23.99
N VAL A 440 8.21 3.88 23.05
CA VAL A 440 7.88 2.60 22.40
C VAL A 440 9.01 2.13 21.49
N THR A 441 9.46 2.98 20.56
CA THR A 441 10.50 2.64 19.58
C THR A 441 11.81 2.20 20.25
N PRO A 442 12.37 2.92 21.25
CA PRO A 442 13.59 2.46 21.93
C PRO A 442 13.45 1.09 22.62
N ILE A 443 12.28 0.78 23.21
CA ILE A 443 12.04 -0.52 23.85
C ILE A 443 11.89 -1.62 22.79
N VAL A 444 11.15 -1.35 21.71
CA VAL A 444 10.98 -2.26 20.57
C VAL A 444 12.34 -2.56 19.95
N ASP A 445 13.13 -1.53 19.59
CA ASP A 445 14.45 -1.68 18.99
C ASP A 445 15.42 -2.39 19.94
N GLY A 446 15.39 -2.06 21.23
CA GLY A 446 16.16 -2.72 22.27
C GLY A 446 15.78 -4.20 22.45
N PHE A 447 14.51 -4.58 22.25
CA PHE A 447 14.08 -5.98 22.26
C PHE A 447 14.50 -6.69 20.97
N VAL A 448 14.15 -6.13 19.82
CA VAL A 448 14.48 -6.63 18.47
C VAL A 448 15.98 -6.88 18.32
N SER A 449 16.82 -5.97 18.79
CA SER A 449 18.29 -6.12 18.76
C SER A 449 18.82 -7.23 19.67
N ARG A 450 18.05 -7.77 20.62
CA ARG A 450 18.46 -8.86 21.52
C ARG A 450 17.81 -10.21 21.21
N ILE A 451 17.04 -10.30 20.13
CA ILE A 451 16.42 -11.56 19.70
C ILE A 451 17.47 -12.48 19.10
N GLU A 452 17.71 -13.60 19.79
CA GLU A 452 18.66 -14.65 19.37
C GLU A 452 18.02 -16.04 19.29
N ARG A 453 16.79 -16.18 19.81
CA ARG A 453 16.08 -17.47 19.92
C ARG A 453 14.70 -17.42 19.29
N ARG A 454 14.23 -18.55 18.77
CA ARG A 454 12.89 -18.74 18.18
C ARG A 454 11.76 -18.31 19.11
N ARG A 455 11.85 -18.60 20.41
CA ARG A 455 10.81 -18.22 21.38
C ARG A 455 10.56 -16.71 21.39
N GLN A 456 11.63 -15.91 21.24
CA GLN A 456 11.54 -14.45 21.22
C GLN A 456 10.97 -13.93 19.89
N ILE A 457 11.24 -14.59 18.76
CA ILE A 457 10.52 -14.33 17.50
C ILE A 457 9.02 -14.59 17.68
N GLY A 458 8.66 -15.70 18.33
CA GLY A 458 7.26 -16.00 18.65
C GLY A 458 6.61 -14.87 19.46
N GLN A 459 7.32 -14.33 20.47
CA GLN A 459 6.86 -13.18 21.25
C GLN A 459 6.70 -11.92 20.38
N LEU A 460 7.65 -11.64 19.49
CA LEU A 460 7.59 -10.52 18.55
C LEU A 460 6.38 -10.63 17.62
N LEU A 461 6.13 -11.81 17.05
CA LEU A 461 5.02 -12.07 16.14
C LEU A 461 3.65 -12.08 16.85
N SER A 462 3.62 -12.40 18.14
CA SER A 462 2.42 -12.27 18.98
C SER A 462 2.18 -10.86 19.51
N ALA A 463 3.10 -9.92 19.28
CA ALA A 463 2.96 -8.57 19.79
C ALA A 463 1.78 -7.86 19.10
N PRO A 464 1.08 -6.95 19.81
CA PRO A 464 0.01 -6.15 19.24
C PRO A 464 0.46 -5.42 17.98
N LYS A 465 -0.43 -5.32 16.98
CA LYS A 465 -0.16 -4.69 15.68
C LYS A 465 0.49 -3.31 15.82
N LEU A 466 0.04 -2.54 16.81
CA LEU A 466 0.56 -1.21 17.14
C LEU A 466 2.09 -1.21 17.37
N LEU A 467 2.65 -2.25 17.97
CA LEU A 467 4.09 -2.36 18.22
C LEU A 467 4.83 -2.88 17.00
N VAL A 468 4.23 -3.84 16.27
CA VAL A 468 4.83 -4.46 15.09
C VAL A 468 5.00 -3.46 13.94
N GLU A 469 4.07 -2.52 13.80
CA GLU A 469 4.12 -1.46 12.78
C GLU A 469 5.36 -0.56 12.89
N HIS A 470 6.00 -0.49 14.06
CA HIS A 470 7.22 0.32 14.28
C HIS A 470 8.50 -0.42 13.94
N ILE A 471 8.44 -1.72 13.65
CA ILE A 471 9.63 -2.51 13.34
C ILE A 471 9.94 -2.35 11.85
N ALA A 472 11.10 -1.78 11.54
CA ALA A 472 11.57 -1.70 10.17
C ALA A 472 11.65 -3.12 9.54
N PRO A 473 11.21 -3.32 8.29
CA PRO A 473 11.30 -4.62 7.63
C PRO A 473 12.72 -5.21 7.59
N SER A 474 13.73 -4.34 7.47
CA SER A 474 15.14 -4.73 7.54
C SER A 474 15.54 -5.27 8.91
N ALA A 475 15.00 -4.71 10.00
CA ALA A 475 15.25 -5.19 11.36
C ALA A 475 14.64 -6.58 11.58
N ILE A 476 13.45 -6.86 11.01
CA ILE A 476 12.87 -8.21 11.00
C ILE A 476 13.80 -9.18 10.25
N ALA A 477 14.28 -8.81 9.07
CA ALA A 477 15.19 -9.65 8.29
C ALA A 477 16.50 -9.94 9.05
N GLN A 478 17.04 -8.96 9.78
CA GLN A 478 18.21 -9.11 10.65
C GLN A 478 17.93 -10.02 11.85
N VAL A 479 16.75 -9.92 12.48
CA VAL A 479 16.32 -10.85 13.53
C VAL A 479 16.27 -12.29 13.00
N PHE A 480 15.59 -12.52 11.87
CA PHE A 480 15.52 -13.84 11.25
C PHE A 480 16.91 -14.39 10.91
N SER A 481 17.80 -13.54 10.38
CA SER A 481 19.17 -13.95 10.04
C SER A 481 19.99 -14.30 11.29
N ARG A 482 19.84 -13.57 12.40
CA ARG A 482 20.53 -13.87 13.66
C ARG A 482 20.03 -15.15 14.31
N VAL A 483 18.71 -15.38 14.31
CA VAL A 483 18.14 -16.64 14.84
C VAL A 483 18.53 -17.82 13.93
N ALA A 484 18.54 -17.63 12.61
CA ALA A 484 19.02 -18.64 11.66
C ALA A 484 20.48 -19.05 11.90
N ALA A 485 21.35 -18.13 12.34
CA ALA A 485 22.73 -18.45 12.67
C ALA A 485 22.86 -19.40 13.89
N ASN A 486 21.87 -19.39 14.79
CA ASN A 486 21.86 -20.19 16.01
C ASN A 486 20.94 -21.42 15.93
N GLU A 487 19.92 -21.41 15.06
CA GLU A 487 18.88 -22.43 14.98
C GLU A 487 18.68 -22.94 13.54
N GLN A 488 18.93 -24.23 13.33
CA GLN A 488 18.88 -24.88 12.02
C GLN A 488 17.54 -24.72 11.28
N ILE A 489 16.40 -24.82 11.99
CA ILE A 489 15.07 -24.67 11.37
C ILE A 489 14.90 -23.28 10.73
N PHE A 490 15.39 -22.23 11.40
CA PHE A 490 15.34 -20.88 10.85
C PHE A 490 16.34 -20.67 9.72
N ALA A 491 17.47 -21.39 9.71
CA ALA A 491 18.39 -21.40 8.58
C ALA A 491 17.72 -22.00 7.32
N GLU A 492 16.99 -23.11 7.47
CA GLU A 492 16.24 -23.73 6.37
C GLU A 492 15.13 -22.81 5.86
N TRP A 493 14.38 -22.15 6.76
CA TRP A 493 13.38 -21.16 6.37
C TRP A 493 14.00 -19.94 5.70
N ALA A 494 15.10 -19.41 6.24
CA ALA A 494 15.79 -18.26 5.63
C ALA A 494 16.29 -18.61 4.22
N LYS A 495 16.82 -19.84 4.02
CA LYS A 495 17.21 -20.34 2.70
C LYS A 495 16.01 -20.41 1.75
N ALA A 496 14.88 -20.94 2.22
CA ALA A 496 13.65 -21.02 1.42
C ALA A 496 13.05 -19.64 1.08
N PHE A 497 13.06 -18.69 2.02
CA PHE A 497 12.49 -17.35 1.81
C PHE A 497 13.34 -16.45 0.92
N ARG A 498 14.66 -16.63 0.95
CA ARG A 498 15.56 -15.86 0.09
C ARG A 498 15.52 -16.33 -1.36
N ASP A 499 14.92 -17.50 -1.61
CA ASP A 499 14.91 -18.16 -2.91
C ASP A 499 16.29 -18.03 -3.58
N GLU A 500 17.33 -18.36 -2.80
CA GLU A 500 18.72 -18.11 -3.20
C GLU A 500 19.02 -18.79 -4.54
N GLU A 501 18.41 -19.95 -4.79
CA GLU A 501 18.46 -20.64 -6.07
C GLU A 501 17.89 -19.77 -7.20
N ARG A 502 16.69 -19.19 -7.03
CA ARG A 502 16.11 -18.30 -8.05
C ARG A 502 16.90 -17.02 -8.25
N VAL A 503 17.43 -16.41 -7.19
CA VAL A 503 18.30 -15.23 -7.30
C VAL A 503 19.57 -15.58 -8.07
N THR A 504 20.15 -16.75 -7.81
CA THR A 504 21.35 -17.23 -8.51
C THR A 504 21.04 -17.53 -9.98
N GLU A 505 19.91 -18.18 -10.28
CA GLU A 505 19.42 -18.41 -11.65
C GLU A 505 19.22 -17.09 -12.40
N LEU A 506 18.54 -16.12 -11.79
CA LEU A 506 18.30 -14.81 -12.41
C LEU A 506 19.59 -14.03 -12.63
N THR A 507 20.55 -14.16 -11.72
CA THR A 507 21.87 -13.53 -11.87
C THR A 507 22.66 -14.19 -13.00
N SER A 508 22.64 -15.53 -13.11
CA SER A 508 23.25 -16.26 -14.23
C SER A 508 22.61 -15.88 -15.56
N ALA A 509 21.27 -15.86 -15.63
CA ALA A 509 20.53 -15.47 -16.83
C ALA A 509 20.80 -14.00 -17.24
N LEU A 510 20.99 -13.09 -16.26
CA LEU A 510 21.37 -11.71 -16.53
C LEU A 510 22.78 -11.62 -17.13
N GLU A 511 23.74 -12.39 -16.62
CA GLU A 511 25.10 -12.44 -17.18
C GLU A 511 25.13 -13.08 -18.57
N GLU A 512 24.39 -14.16 -18.81
CA GLU A 512 24.21 -14.76 -20.15
C GLU A 512 23.62 -13.75 -21.14
N ALA A 513 22.53 -13.05 -20.76
CA ALA A 513 21.93 -12.02 -21.60
C ALA A 513 22.88 -10.84 -21.89
N ARG A 514 23.73 -10.47 -20.92
CA ARG A 514 24.78 -9.46 -21.13
C ARG A 514 25.86 -9.93 -22.10
N GLN A 515 26.25 -11.20 -22.03
CA GLN A 515 27.20 -11.79 -22.97
C GLN A 515 26.63 -11.85 -24.38
N GLU A 516 25.39 -12.33 -24.54
CA GLU A 516 24.68 -12.36 -25.83
C GLU A 516 24.54 -10.96 -26.43
N SER A 517 24.14 -9.98 -25.63
CA SER A 517 24.07 -8.57 -26.07
C SER A 517 25.45 -8.05 -26.51
N GLY A 518 26.51 -8.39 -25.77
CA GLY A 518 27.88 -8.04 -26.14
C GLY A 518 28.38 -8.72 -27.42
N VAL A 519 27.90 -9.91 -27.75
CA VAL A 519 28.17 -10.58 -29.04
C VAL A 519 27.39 -9.89 -30.16
N ALA A 520 26.09 -9.64 -29.98
CA ALA A 520 25.25 -8.98 -30.98
C ALA A 520 25.76 -7.57 -31.34
N VAL A 521 26.25 -6.80 -30.36
CA VAL A 521 26.87 -5.49 -30.61
C VAL A 521 28.15 -5.62 -31.44
N ARG A 522 28.98 -6.63 -31.19
CA ARG A 522 30.20 -6.90 -31.97
C ARG A 522 29.88 -7.33 -33.40
N GLU A 523 28.88 -8.20 -33.58
CA GLU A 523 28.41 -8.62 -34.90
C GLU A 523 27.81 -7.44 -35.69
N SER A 524 27.02 -6.60 -35.02
CA SER A 524 26.46 -5.38 -35.63
C SER A 524 27.56 -4.40 -36.07
N ALA A 525 28.60 -4.23 -35.27
CA ALA A 525 29.76 -3.41 -35.63
C ALA A 525 30.53 -4.00 -36.83
N ALA A 526 30.79 -5.30 -36.82
CA ALA A 526 31.45 -5.99 -37.93
C ALA A 526 30.63 -5.91 -39.23
N ALA A 527 29.30 -6.04 -39.14
CA ALA A 527 28.40 -5.86 -40.29
C ALA A 527 28.41 -4.42 -40.81
N ALA A 528 28.45 -3.42 -39.92
CA ALA A 528 28.56 -2.01 -40.32
C ALA A 528 29.89 -1.72 -41.04
N ASP A 529 30.99 -2.29 -40.57
CA ASP A 529 32.31 -2.18 -41.23
C ASP A 529 32.32 -2.89 -42.59
N ALA A 530 31.72 -4.08 -42.70
CA ALA A 530 31.57 -4.79 -43.97
C ALA A 530 30.74 -3.98 -44.99
N VAL A 531 29.63 -3.39 -44.56
CA VAL A 531 28.81 -2.50 -45.41
C VAL A 531 29.61 -1.27 -45.86
N LYS A 532 30.46 -0.71 -44.99
CA LYS A 532 31.32 0.41 -45.35
C LYS A 532 32.36 0.01 -46.41
N SER A 533 32.98 -1.17 -46.27
CA SER A 533 33.93 -1.71 -47.27
C SER A 533 33.24 -1.92 -48.62
N LEU A 534 32.07 -2.58 -48.63
CA LEU A 534 31.30 -2.82 -49.85
C LEU A 534 30.89 -1.53 -50.55
N LYS A 535 30.55 -0.47 -49.81
CA LYS A 535 30.27 0.85 -50.41
C LYS A 535 31.49 1.45 -51.10
N VAL A 536 32.69 1.28 -50.54
CA VAL A 536 33.94 1.75 -51.16
C VAL A 536 34.23 0.95 -52.43
N GLU A 537 34.08 -0.38 -52.40
CA GLU A 537 34.27 -1.24 -53.56
C GLU A 537 33.26 -0.93 -54.67
N LEU A 538 31.98 -0.73 -54.32
CA LEU A 538 30.94 -0.33 -55.26
C LEU A 538 31.24 1.02 -55.91
N ALA A 539 31.65 2.01 -55.12
CA ALA A 539 32.04 3.32 -55.64
C ALA A 539 33.25 3.22 -56.59
N ALA A 540 34.24 2.38 -56.26
CA ALA A 540 35.39 2.12 -57.14
C ALA A 540 34.97 1.40 -58.44
N ALA A 541 34.07 0.43 -58.36
CA ALA A 541 33.53 -0.27 -59.53
C ALA A 541 32.71 0.68 -60.43
N GLN A 542 31.88 1.54 -59.83
CA GLN A 542 31.15 2.58 -60.55
C GLN A 542 32.09 3.58 -61.24
N ALA A 543 33.14 4.04 -60.56
CA ALA A 543 34.13 4.93 -61.16
C ALA A 543 34.85 4.27 -62.36
N LYS A 544 35.18 2.98 -62.26
CA LYS A 544 35.77 2.21 -63.39
C LYS A 544 34.80 2.09 -64.57
N LEU A 545 33.52 1.83 -64.31
CA LEU A 545 32.50 1.75 -65.36
C LEU A 545 32.29 3.10 -66.06
N VAL A 546 32.28 4.20 -65.31
CA VAL A 546 32.18 5.55 -65.87
C VAL A 546 33.41 5.87 -66.72
N ALA A 547 34.62 5.60 -66.21
CA ALA A 547 35.85 5.83 -66.96
C ALA A 547 35.91 4.99 -68.26
N ALA A 548 35.50 3.71 -68.21
CA ALA A 548 35.43 2.86 -69.39
C ALA A 548 34.37 3.35 -70.41
N ALA A 549 33.25 3.90 -69.92
CA ALA A 549 32.22 4.49 -70.79
C ALA A 549 32.72 5.76 -71.48
N GLU A 550 33.42 6.64 -70.76
CA GLU A 550 34.04 7.85 -71.30
C GLU A 550 35.15 7.53 -72.31
N GLU A 551 36.01 6.55 -72.00
CA GLU A 551 37.04 6.06 -72.91
C GLU A 551 36.40 5.47 -74.18
N GLY A 552 35.34 4.68 -74.03
CA GLY A 552 34.58 4.14 -75.16
C GLY A 552 33.93 5.22 -76.03
N LEU A 553 33.41 6.30 -75.44
CA LEU A 553 32.88 7.46 -76.19
C LEU A 553 34.00 8.22 -76.91
N SER A 554 35.14 8.43 -76.25
CA SER A 554 36.32 9.06 -76.84
C SER A 554 36.84 8.26 -78.03
N LEU A 555 37.00 6.94 -77.89
CA LEU A 555 37.42 6.04 -78.98
C LEU A 555 36.46 6.12 -80.17
N ARG A 556 35.14 6.02 -79.95
CA ARG A 556 34.16 6.17 -81.05
C ARG A 556 34.24 7.53 -81.74
N SER A 557 34.47 8.61 -80.97
CA SER A 557 34.63 9.94 -81.54
C SER A 557 35.89 10.08 -82.39
N GLN A 558 36.99 9.44 -81.96
CA GLN A 558 38.25 9.38 -82.70
C GLN A 558 38.10 8.54 -83.97
N GLU A 559 37.46 7.37 -83.88
CA GLU A 559 37.16 6.51 -85.02
C GLU A 559 36.26 7.24 -86.04
N SER A 560 35.18 7.87 -85.59
CA SER A 560 34.28 8.65 -86.46
C SER A 560 35.00 9.81 -87.16
N ARG A 561 35.89 10.52 -86.44
CA ARG A 561 36.73 11.57 -87.02
C ARG A 561 37.72 11.01 -88.04
N GLN A 562 38.35 9.88 -87.75
CA GLN A 562 39.30 9.23 -88.64
C GLN A 562 38.61 8.78 -89.93
N ILE A 563 37.45 8.13 -89.82
CA ILE A 563 36.59 7.76 -90.96
C ILE A 563 36.25 9.00 -91.81
N SER A 564 35.90 10.12 -91.17
CA SER A 564 35.59 11.38 -91.86
C SER A 564 36.81 11.96 -92.58
N ILE A 565 37.99 11.92 -91.98
CA ILE A 565 39.24 12.39 -92.60
C ILE A 565 39.59 11.53 -93.82
N ASP A 566 39.47 10.20 -93.69
CA ASP A 566 39.80 9.27 -94.77
C ASP A 566 38.79 9.41 -95.92
N ALA A 567 37.50 9.64 -95.62
CA ALA A 567 36.49 9.99 -96.62
C ALA A 567 36.83 11.31 -97.36
N MET A 568 37.17 12.38 -96.61
CA MET A 568 37.54 13.67 -97.20
C MET A 568 38.83 13.59 -98.03
N ARG A 569 39.84 12.83 -97.59
CA ARG A 569 41.09 12.61 -98.34
C ARG A 569 40.81 11.88 -99.66
N SER A 570 39.93 10.88 -99.63
CA SER A 570 39.52 10.14 -100.82
C SER A 570 38.79 11.06 -101.82
N LEU A 571 37.89 11.91 -101.34
CA LEU A 571 37.21 12.93 -102.17
C LEU A 571 38.18 13.96 -102.75
N ALA A 572 39.11 14.48 -101.95
CA ALA A 572 40.12 15.43 -102.41
C ALA A 572 41.03 14.82 -103.49
N GLN A 573 41.38 13.53 -103.37
CA GLN A 573 42.17 12.83 -104.39
C GLN A 573 41.42 12.66 -105.71
N VAL A 574 40.10 12.39 -105.64
CA VAL A 574 39.24 12.36 -106.83
C VAL A 574 39.17 13.75 -107.47
N ALA A 575 38.93 14.81 -106.67
CA ALA A 575 38.87 16.18 -107.15
C ALA A 575 40.20 16.62 -107.80
N ALA A 576 41.34 16.38 -107.16
CA ALA A 576 42.65 16.69 -107.69
C ALA A 576 42.95 15.95 -109.01
N THR A 577 42.49 14.70 -109.14
CA THR A 577 42.64 13.95 -110.41
C THR A 577 41.79 14.58 -111.52
N VAL A 578 40.55 14.98 -111.19
CA VAL A 578 39.68 15.68 -112.14
C VAL A 578 40.30 17.01 -112.56
N GLU A 579 40.82 17.80 -111.63
CA GLU A 579 41.49 19.07 -111.92
C GLU A 579 42.75 18.90 -112.78
N GLN A 580 43.59 17.90 -112.47
CA GLN A 580 44.82 17.61 -113.21
C GLN A 580 44.54 17.23 -114.67
N ASP A 581 43.44 16.52 -114.92
CA ASP A 581 43.09 16.01 -116.25
C ASP A 581 42.14 16.93 -117.02
N ALA A 582 41.49 17.89 -116.33
CA ALA A 582 40.58 18.86 -116.91
C ALA A 582 41.31 19.79 -117.89
N GLY A 583 41.24 19.46 -119.18
CA GLY A 583 41.88 20.20 -120.27
C GLY A 583 42.87 19.37 -121.10
N ILE A 584 43.26 18.18 -120.63
CA ILE A 584 44.17 17.27 -121.34
C ILE A 584 43.40 16.09 -121.95
N ILE A 585 42.33 15.65 -121.29
CA ILE A 585 41.63 14.41 -121.58
C ILE A 585 40.16 14.71 -121.94
N ASP A 586 39.60 13.95 -122.90
CA ASP A 586 38.17 14.02 -123.24
C ASP A 586 37.29 13.67 -122.02
N ALA A 587 36.13 14.34 -121.89
CA ALA A 587 35.23 14.21 -120.75
C ALA A 587 34.85 12.75 -120.46
N THR A 588 34.72 11.93 -121.51
CA THR A 588 34.39 10.50 -121.40
C THR A 588 35.50 9.69 -120.72
N GLN A 589 36.76 10.00 -121.00
CA GLN A 589 37.91 9.34 -120.41
C GLN A 589 38.13 9.77 -118.95
N MET A 590 37.83 11.04 -118.63
CA MET A 590 37.86 11.56 -117.26
C MET A 590 36.83 10.85 -116.37
N VAL A 591 35.58 10.68 -116.83
CA VAL A 591 34.54 9.94 -116.10
C VAL A 591 34.96 8.48 -115.84
N ARG A 592 35.54 7.79 -116.84
CA ARG A 592 36.06 6.43 -116.65
C ARG A 592 37.17 6.36 -115.60
N LYS A 593 38.06 7.35 -115.57
CA LYS A 593 39.15 7.43 -114.58
C LYS A 593 38.62 7.70 -113.18
N VAL A 594 37.62 8.59 -113.04
CA VAL A 594 36.90 8.81 -111.77
C VAL A 594 36.21 7.53 -111.30
N HIS A 595 35.54 6.80 -112.19
CA HIS A 595 34.91 5.53 -111.83
C HIS A 595 35.93 4.48 -111.40
N ALA A 596 37.09 4.39 -112.07
CA ALA A 596 38.16 3.49 -111.65
C ALA A 596 38.73 3.86 -110.27
N LEU A 597 38.83 5.15 -109.94
CA LEU A 597 39.27 5.61 -108.61
C LEU A 597 38.23 5.34 -107.51
N VAL A 598 36.96 5.58 -107.81
CA VAL A 598 35.82 5.30 -106.92
C VAL A 598 35.69 3.79 -106.68
N GLY A 599 35.89 2.98 -107.72
CA GLY A 599 35.93 1.52 -107.64
C GLY A 599 37.02 0.96 -106.73
N ARG A 600 38.18 1.62 -106.62
CA ARG A 600 39.24 1.24 -105.68
C ARG A 600 38.84 1.41 -104.21
N GLN A 601 37.83 2.22 -103.92
CA GLN A 601 37.26 2.38 -102.58
C GLN A 601 36.11 1.37 -102.32
N GLY A 602 35.95 0.37 -103.19
CA GLY A 602 34.85 -0.61 -103.10
C GLY A 602 33.48 -0.03 -103.48
N ILE A 603 33.45 1.19 -104.04
CA ILE A 603 32.22 1.81 -104.50
C ILE A 603 31.98 1.36 -105.94
N GLU A 604 30.93 0.58 -106.13
CA GLU A 604 30.55 0.03 -107.41
C GLU A 604 29.45 0.88 -108.03
N GLN A 605 29.62 1.19 -109.31
CA GLN A 605 28.55 1.71 -110.14
C GLN A 605 27.65 0.54 -110.55
N PHE A 606 26.36 0.59 -110.20
CA PHE A 606 25.41 -0.45 -110.60
C PHE A 606 24.54 -0.06 -111.81
N ALA A 607 24.55 1.21 -112.21
CA ALA A 607 23.84 1.73 -113.36
C ALA A 607 24.58 2.94 -113.96
N ALA A 608 25.02 2.87 -115.21
CA ALA A 608 25.70 3.96 -115.90
C ALA A 608 24.73 4.86 -116.65
N VAL A 609 25.06 6.16 -116.78
CA VAL A 609 24.23 7.09 -117.56
C VAL A 609 24.12 6.57 -119.00
N GLY A 610 22.89 6.46 -119.50
CA GLY A 610 22.59 5.92 -120.83
C GLY A 610 22.29 4.42 -120.86
N ASP A 611 22.49 3.68 -119.75
CA ASP A 611 22.06 2.28 -119.68
C ASP A 611 20.53 2.18 -119.62
N GLU A 612 19.99 1.10 -120.19
CA GLU A 612 18.62 0.66 -119.94
C GLU A 612 18.62 -0.47 -118.93
N VAL A 613 18.03 -0.23 -117.76
CA VAL A 613 18.00 -1.19 -116.64
C VAL A 613 16.57 -1.43 -116.19
N ALA A 614 16.34 -2.54 -115.49
CA ALA A 614 15.06 -2.82 -114.86
C ALA A 614 14.89 -1.94 -113.61
N PHE A 615 13.75 -1.25 -113.49
CA PHE A 615 13.49 -0.36 -112.36
C PHE A 615 13.37 -1.16 -111.06
N ASP A 616 14.24 -0.83 -110.12
CA ASP A 616 14.20 -1.30 -108.73
C ASP A 616 14.15 -0.08 -107.81
N SER A 617 13.09 0.06 -107.02
CA SER A 617 12.91 1.20 -106.12
C SER A 617 13.92 1.26 -104.97
N SER A 618 14.61 0.15 -104.68
CA SER A 618 15.71 0.13 -103.71
C SER A 618 17.02 0.68 -104.28
N LEU A 619 17.15 0.76 -105.61
CA LEU A 619 18.36 1.21 -106.31
C LEU A 619 18.13 2.49 -107.12
N HIS A 620 16.90 2.80 -107.50
CA HIS A 620 16.59 3.87 -108.45
C HIS A 620 15.61 4.91 -107.88
N VAL A 621 15.77 6.15 -108.32
CA VAL A 621 14.87 7.29 -108.06
C VAL A 621 14.38 7.83 -109.40
N ALA A 622 13.06 7.87 -109.61
CA ALA A 622 12.46 8.43 -110.83
C ALA A 622 11.75 9.76 -110.48
N PRO A 623 12.29 10.93 -110.89
CA PRO A 623 11.74 12.25 -110.53
C PRO A 623 10.44 12.63 -111.27
N GLY A 624 9.69 11.66 -111.79
CA GLY A 624 8.47 11.86 -112.58
C GLY A 624 7.43 10.75 -112.34
N SER A 625 6.81 10.23 -113.40
CA SER A 625 5.92 9.07 -113.30
C SER A 625 6.70 7.86 -112.80
N ARG A 626 6.26 7.27 -111.67
CA ARG A 626 6.93 6.15 -111.02
C ARG A 626 6.81 4.90 -111.92
N PRO A 627 7.92 4.38 -112.47
CA PRO A 627 7.90 3.14 -113.23
C PRO A 627 7.51 1.97 -112.33
N GLU A 628 6.89 0.94 -112.89
CA GLU A 628 6.61 -0.29 -112.14
C GLU A 628 7.91 -1.07 -111.88
N PHE A 629 7.94 -1.88 -110.82
CA PHE A 629 9.10 -2.73 -110.54
C PHE A 629 9.39 -3.66 -111.72
N GLY A 630 10.62 -3.65 -112.20
CA GLY A 630 11.04 -4.39 -113.39
C GLY A 630 10.84 -3.67 -114.73
N GLU A 631 10.13 -2.53 -114.76
CA GLU A 631 9.92 -1.74 -115.99
C GLU A 631 11.27 -1.22 -116.51
N ARG A 632 11.49 -1.26 -117.83
CA ARG A 632 12.73 -0.76 -118.43
C ARG A 632 12.80 0.77 -118.33
N VAL A 633 13.87 1.27 -117.73
CA VAL A 633 14.11 2.68 -117.54
C VAL A 633 15.48 3.06 -118.05
N SER A 634 15.58 4.25 -118.65
CA SER A 634 16.84 4.87 -119.04
C SER A 634 17.47 5.58 -117.85
N VAL A 635 18.77 5.35 -117.63
CA VAL A 635 19.50 5.94 -116.52
C VAL A 635 19.96 7.35 -116.89
N GLY A 636 19.36 8.37 -116.26
CA GLY A 636 19.72 9.77 -116.41
C GLY A 636 20.89 10.21 -115.52
N ARG A 637 21.07 9.58 -114.35
CA ARG A 637 22.22 9.78 -113.45
C ARG A 637 22.66 8.46 -112.86
N SER A 638 23.95 8.20 -112.86
CA SER A 638 24.50 6.95 -112.30
C SER A 638 24.22 6.78 -110.82
N GLY A 639 24.00 5.52 -110.44
CA GLY A 639 23.88 5.10 -109.05
C GLY A 639 25.15 4.41 -108.58
N TYR A 640 25.44 4.57 -107.29
CA TYR A 640 26.62 4.01 -106.64
C TYR A 640 26.19 3.27 -105.38
N LYS A 641 26.76 2.08 -105.19
CA LYS A 641 26.61 1.28 -103.99
C LYS A 641 27.99 0.98 -103.42
N TRP A 642 28.05 0.71 -102.14
CA TRP A 642 29.26 0.32 -101.43
C TRP A 642 28.99 -0.98 -100.70
N SER A 643 29.84 -1.96 -100.92
CA SER A 643 29.72 -3.27 -100.28
C SER A 643 30.84 -3.44 -99.24
N ILE A 644 30.45 -3.79 -98.03
CA ILE A 644 31.36 -4.31 -97.00
C ILE A 644 30.85 -5.70 -96.61
N ALA A 645 31.70 -6.71 -96.82
CA ALA A 645 31.39 -8.12 -96.53
C ALA A 645 30.06 -8.57 -97.19
N GLU A 646 29.00 -8.76 -96.40
CA GLU A 646 27.67 -9.18 -96.86
C GLU A 646 26.65 -8.02 -96.93
N GLU A 647 27.01 -6.83 -96.46
CA GLU A 647 26.11 -5.67 -96.46
C GLU A 647 26.40 -4.78 -97.67
N THR A 648 25.34 -4.45 -98.41
CA THR A 648 25.41 -3.54 -99.56
C THR A 648 24.62 -2.28 -99.24
N LEU A 649 25.32 -1.15 -99.14
CA LEU A 649 24.74 0.16 -98.88
C LEU A 649 24.63 0.95 -100.19
N VAL A 650 23.44 1.43 -100.53
CA VAL A 650 23.26 2.34 -101.66
C VAL A 650 23.71 3.73 -101.23
N LEU A 651 24.81 4.23 -101.80
CA LEU A 651 25.35 5.56 -101.50
C LEU A 651 24.57 6.65 -102.23
N VAL A 652 24.27 6.39 -103.50
CA VAL A 652 23.52 7.31 -104.37
C VAL A 652 22.62 6.46 -105.24
N HIS A 653 21.31 6.68 -105.16
CA HIS A 653 20.37 6.04 -106.08
C HIS A 653 20.57 6.56 -107.51
N ALA A 654 20.48 5.66 -108.48
CA ALA A 654 20.50 6.04 -109.88
C ALA A 654 19.23 6.83 -110.21
N THR A 655 19.35 7.98 -110.88
CA THR A 655 18.19 8.74 -111.35
C THR A 655 17.78 8.19 -112.71
N VAL A 656 16.50 7.82 -112.87
CA VAL A 656 16.02 7.13 -114.07
C VAL A 656 14.75 7.78 -114.63
N SER A 657 14.53 7.60 -115.93
CA SER A 657 13.32 8.02 -116.66
C SER A 657 12.77 6.85 -117.46
N ARG A 658 11.47 6.80 -117.73
CA ARG A 658 10.91 5.83 -118.69
C ARG A 658 11.63 5.95 -120.02
N ALA A 659 12.07 4.83 -120.60
CA ALA A 659 12.61 4.83 -121.96
C ALA A 659 11.46 5.22 -122.93
N ILE A 660 11.69 6.24 -123.76
CA ILE A 660 10.73 6.73 -124.75
C ILE A 660 10.79 5.86 -126.00
#